data_AF-A0A7Y5Z571-F1
#
_entry.id   AF-A0A7Y5Z571-F1
#
_cell.length_a   1.000
_cell.length_b   1.000
_cell.length_c   1.000
_cell.angle_alpha   90.00
_cell.angle_beta   90.00
_cell.angle_gamma   90.00
#
_symmetry.space_group_name_H-M   'P 1'
#
loop_
_entity.id
_entity.type
_entity.pdbx_description
1 polymer ?
#
loop_
_entity_poly.entity_id
_entity_poly.type
_entity_poly.pdbx_seq_one_letter_code
_entity_poly.pdbx_strand_id
1 'polypeptide(L)'
;MTNFNADVYTPASVQRASANMAYGLSDVAHPSPLFLETPYSELWSRNVGSAVVSLSITADAALLVIACKNRNLKVLSRDCELLWSHRFADEITATAISCAHHIAVGTQRTSDGTGTVSLFNADGQELFNAVLESPVHSVSFSADGARLTILCKNQVHHIATRVENTYQLSQTRQPHLENSSHTDTLWALKDRALGGRHQDARTSSVAVSQGGTVAIGSLDGKIHLLNRQGKQLWSRQVDGEVWALGISENGSIIVSGCTDGTVKLLANHAHDAFNEQISIQQSIAERLDNAAEQRHAVNETLASLGQMGLTEYAANWLNEGALQLGQDNLDELAIKLLSEDVQRFPKHYTSHFLLAQAHQKRQEWHQAARHFTWAGQDERMKLQSFTLAGESFLNAGLPSAAKSAFRRARELTVTEEAKKTLYTLGRIHEEQGSVTEAQKYYEVVFTLNPNYLDVCARLQSLNAPSSQHTSRPNPEDTDWYGSLIHELLSPVSQRGFDLAPEDGVPHPRTTELTTVAEHRKRLLSIISEYALDSQDKVADAKLDYDVAAYMRYDCSVPEDEAKKSLELVNMLDCIKHYGPFSKSLDIGAATGRYPTLLAQQGIQAFGVDLEPMAVEYARQKSNGALNPNFHQGDARALPFESTQFDLITCMMGTAAHFPRQDVPTVLSEIHRCLVPGGFCVISTWDIECPHLTYLSIYSHEQKELMRQNAISRADASKMATAQGFVVEEIRSLGLFPESLGYELDLQQDGPYRIKNLLDMDLAFKAKFPNLHGQMYMLIIRKI
;
A
#
# COMPACT_ATOMS: atom_id res chain seq x y z
N MET A 1 -8.21 32.92 45.98
CA MET A 1 -7.74 34.21 45.45
C MET A 1 -7.98 34.14 43.94
N THR A 2 -9.21 34.49 43.52
CA THR A 2 -9.58 35.76 42.83
C THR A 2 -9.03 35.82 41.41
N ASN A 3 -9.78 36.02 40.31
CA ASN A 3 -11.21 36.24 40.10
C ASN A 3 -11.46 36.43 38.57
N PHE A 4 -12.67 36.08 38.07
CA PHE A 4 -13.46 36.67 36.95
C PHE A 4 -13.10 36.28 35.50
N ASN A 5 -14.00 35.94 34.55
CA ASN A 5 -15.48 35.91 34.36
C ASN A 5 -15.73 34.84 33.25
N ALA A 6 -16.70 33.91 33.22
CA ALA A 6 -18.16 33.88 33.46
C ALA A 6 -19.05 34.59 32.41
N ASP A 7 -19.90 33.75 31.79
CA ASP A 7 -21.24 33.98 31.19
C ASP A 7 -21.33 34.35 29.70
N VAL A 8 -22.12 33.74 28.79
CA VAL A 8 -23.30 32.82 28.69
C VAL A 8 -24.28 33.50 27.69
N TYR A 9 -24.85 32.77 26.71
CA TYR A 9 -26.30 32.72 26.36
C TYR A 9 -26.59 32.11 24.95
N THR A 10 -27.46 31.09 24.93
CA THR A 10 -28.35 30.62 23.83
C THR A 10 -29.71 31.38 23.90
N PRO A 11 -30.79 31.11 23.11
CA PRO A 11 -31.01 30.73 21.71
C PRO A 11 -32.04 31.65 20.96
N ALA A 12 -32.45 31.22 19.76
CA ALA A 12 -33.30 31.83 18.72
C ALA A 12 -34.69 32.40 19.09
N SER A 13 -35.20 33.39 18.32
CA SER A 13 -36.48 33.31 17.56
C SER A 13 -36.99 34.66 16.97
N VAL A 14 -37.69 34.55 15.83
CA VAL A 14 -38.73 35.46 15.26
C VAL A 14 -38.32 36.85 14.76
N GLN A 15 -38.41 37.13 13.44
CA GLN A 15 -39.59 37.74 12.79
C GLN A 15 -39.31 38.08 11.30
N ARG A 16 -40.18 37.58 10.42
CA ARG A 16 -40.31 38.02 9.02
C ARG A 16 -40.91 39.43 8.95
N ALA A 17 -40.62 40.08 7.82
CA ALA A 17 -41.37 41.15 7.13
C ALA A 17 -40.82 42.58 7.26
N SER A 18 -40.17 43.04 6.19
CA SER A 18 -40.76 44.08 5.32
C SER A 18 -39.95 44.22 4.04
N ALA A 19 -40.62 44.03 2.91
CA ALA A 19 -40.10 44.23 1.58
C ALA A 19 -40.19 45.71 1.18
N ASN A 20 -39.23 46.11 0.33
CA ASN A 20 -39.29 47.20 -0.64
C ASN A 20 -39.18 48.65 -0.11
N MET A 21 -38.00 49.25 -0.29
CA MET A 21 -37.81 50.23 -1.38
C MET A 21 -36.33 50.64 -1.54
N ALA A 22 -35.80 50.39 -2.74
CA ALA A 22 -34.83 51.18 -3.52
C ALA A 22 -33.45 51.57 -2.93
N TYR A 23 -32.45 51.39 -3.80
CA TYR A 23 -31.08 51.93 -3.82
C TYR A 23 -29.98 51.26 -2.99
N GLY A 24 -28.85 51.06 -3.69
CA GLY A 24 -27.57 51.55 -3.18
C GLY A 24 -26.61 50.49 -2.65
N LEU A 25 -25.52 50.31 -3.38
CA LEU A 25 -24.23 49.76 -2.94
C LEU A 25 -23.95 49.97 -1.44
N SER A 26 -23.74 48.88 -0.70
CA SER A 26 -22.55 48.67 0.16
C SER A 26 -22.72 47.42 1.05
N ASP A 27 -21.70 46.57 1.04
CA ASP A 27 -21.30 45.65 2.11
C ASP A 27 -22.33 44.64 2.61
N VAL A 28 -22.53 43.57 1.82
CA VAL A 28 -22.74 42.24 2.40
C VAL A 28 -21.45 41.49 2.19
N ALA A 29 -20.73 41.23 3.29
CA ALA A 29 -19.59 40.33 3.29
C ALA A 29 -20.07 38.96 2.82
N HIS A 30 -19.81 38.65 1.55
CA HIS A 30 -19.77 37.28 1.09
C HIS A 30 -18.71 36.56 1.95
N PRO A 31 -18.97 35.35 2.47
CA PRO A 31 -17.91 34.56 3.05
C PRO A 31 -16.83 34.45 1.98
N SER A 32 -15.64 34.92 2.34
CA SER A 32 -14.45 34.93 1.50
C SER A 32 -14.30 33.57 0.81
N PRO A 33 -13.89 33.53 -0.47
CA PRO A 33 -13.54 32.27 -1.12
C PRO A 33 -12.45 31.63 -0.27
N LEU A 34 -12.79 30.57 0.46
CA LEU A 34 -11.84 29.74 1.21
C LEU A 34 -11.10 28.83 0.20
N PHE A 35 -10.66 29.42 -0.92
CA PHE A 35 -9.77 28.81 -1.87
C PHE A 35 -8.39 28.88 -1.25
N LEU A 36 -7.98 27.77 -0.62
CA LEU A 36 -6.63 27.45 -0.14
C LEU A 36 -5.87 28.64 0.47
N GLU A 37 -5.55 28.59 1.76
CA GLU A 37 -4.61 29.53 2.40
C GLU A 37 -3.25 29.66 1.65
N THR A 38 -2.98 28.81 0.65
CA THR A 38 -1.82 28.87 -0.24
C THR A 38 -2.19 28.68 -1.73
N PRO A 39 -1.65 29.48 -2.67
CA PRO A 39 -1.98 29.43 -4.11
C PRO A 39 -1.43 28.18 -4.85
N TYR A 40 -0.87 27.22 -4.11
CA TYR A 40 -0.32 25.95 -4.55
C TYR A 40 -0.32 24.97 -3.37
N SER A 41 -0.27 23.66 -3.63
CA SER A 41 0.04 22.65 -2.60
C SER A 41 1.22 21.78 -3.00
N GLU A 42 2.02 21.36 -2.03
CA GLU A 42 3.08 20.37 -2.26
C GLU A 42 2.47 18.97 -2.22
N LEU A 43 2.48 18.25 -3.34
CA LEU A 43 2.00 16.88 -3.40
C LEU A 43 3.03 15.94 -2.77
N TRP A 44 4.30 16.11 -3.12
CA TRP A 44 5.41 15.42 -2.47
C TRP A 44 6.76 16.10 -2.74
N SER A 45 7.75 15.73 -1.93
CA SER A 45 9.15 16.10 -2.06
C SER A 45 10.02 14.87 -1.84
N ARG A 46 10.93 14.58 -2.77
CA ARG A 46 11.81 13.41 -2.70
C ARG A 46 13.23 13.77 -3.08
N ASN A 47 14.19 13.27 -2.31
CA ASN A 47 15.60 13.34 -2.69
C ASN A 47 15.95 12.17 -3.63
N VAL A 48 16.47 12.49 -4.82
CA VAL A 48 16.86 11.49 -5.83
C VAL A 48 18.35 11.08 -5.73
N GLY A 49 19.03 11.52 -4.68
CA GLY A 49 20.39 11.12 -4.29
C GLY A 49 21.51 11.86 -5.03
N SER A 50 21.19 12.81 -5.91
CA SER A 50 22.16 13.64 -6.63
C SER A 50 21.49 14.85 -7.26
N ALA A 51 22.26 15.93 -7.47
CA ALA A 51 21.81 17.17 -8.11
C ALA A 51 21.04 16.92 -9.41
N VAL A 52 19.88 17.57 -9.55
CA VAL A 52 19.07 17.49 -10.77
C VAL A 52 19.63 18.44 -11.81
N VAL A 53 19.94 17.91 -13.01
CA VAL A 53 20.54 18.66 -14.11
C VAL A 53 19.49 19.03 -15.16
N SER A 54 18.57 18.12 -15.45
CA SER A 54 17.47 18.35 -16.40
C SER A 54 16.22 17.63 -15.92
N LEU A 55 15.06 18.19 -16.25
CA LEU A 55 13.77 17.67 -15.84
C LEU A 55 12.75 17.88 -16.96
N SER A 56 11.91 16.88 -17.19
CA SER A 56 10.82 16.95 -18.16
C SER A 56 9.58 16.26 -17.61
N ILE A 57 8.41 16.78 -17.96
CA ILE A 57 7.11 16.24 -17.54
C ILE A 57 6.22 16.05 -18.76
N THR A 58 5.37 15.03 -18.75
CA THR A 58 4.35 14.84 -19.77
C THR A 58 3.24 15.89 -19.64
N ALA A 59 2.53 16.12 -20.74
CA ALA A 59 1.40 17.05 -20.81
C ALA A 59 0.34 16.80 -19.72
N ASP A 60 0.03 15.53 -19.47
CA ASP A 60 -0.93 15.03 -18.48
C ASP A 60 -0.34 14.88 -17.06
N ALA A 61 0.93 15.21 -16.87
CA ALA A 61 1.69 15.01 -15.62
C ALA A 61 1.80 13.56 -15.12
N ALA A 62 1.54 12.57 -15.98
CA ALA A 62 1.65 11.15 -15.62
C ALA A 62 3.10 10.69 -15.39
N LEU A 63 4.05 11.18 -16.20
CA LEU A 63 5.46 10.80 -16.13
C LEU A 63 6.37 11.99 -15.87
N LEU A 64 7.35 11.76 -15.00
CA LEU A 64 8.41 12.68 -14.66
C LEU A 64 9.75 12.08 -15.03
N VAL A 65 10.49 12.75 -15.90
CA VAL A 65 11.83 12.37 -16.33
C VAL A 65 12.83 13.27 -15.63
N ILE A 66 13.70 12.66 -14.83
CA ILE A 66 14.66 13.36 -13.97
C ILE A 66 16.06 12.88 -14.35
N ALA A 67 16.89 13.79 -14.82
CA ALA A 67 18.30 13.54 -15.07
C ALA A 67 19.16 14.10 -13.94
N CYS A 68 20.01 13.25 -13.38
CA CYS A 68 20.86 13.59 -12.25
C CYS A 68 22.34 13.72 -12.68
N LYS A 69 23.09 14.55 -11.94
CA LYS A 69 24.53 14.78 -12.18
C LYS A 69 25.38 13.52 -12.07
N ASN A 70 24.94 12.52 -11.30
CA ASN A 70 25.59 11.21 -11.19
C ASN A 70 25.39 10.29 -12.41
N ARG A 71 24.92 10.82 -13.56
CA ARG A 71 24.65 10.13 -14.83
C ARG A 71 23.45 9.18 -14.80
N ASN A 72 22.59 9.30 -13.79
CA ASN A 72 21.37 8.52 -13.72
C ASN A 72 20.19 9.31 -14.31
N LEU A 73 19.45 8.66 -15.19
CA LEU A 73 18.10 9.03 -15.56
C LEU A 73 17.13 8.22 -14.69
N LYS A 74 16.14 8.89 -14.11
CA LYS A 74 15.05 8.28 -13.36
C LYS A 74 13.74 8.71 -13.98
N VAL A 75 12.87 7.76 -14.28
CA VAL A 75 11.51 8.02 -14.72
C VAL A 75 10.57 7.62 -13.60
N LEU A 76 9.84 8.61 -13.09
CA LEU A 76 8.90 8.45 -12.00
C LEU A 76 7.46 8.60 -12.51
N SER A 77 6.53 7.92 -11.85
CA SER A 77 5.11 8.25 -11.95
C SER A 77 4.80 9.53 -11.17
N ARG A 78 3.62 10.10 -11.43
CA ARG A 78 3.07 11.22 -10.65
C ARG A 78 3.10 10.98 -9.14
N ASP A 79 2.89 9.75 -8.69
CA ASP A 79 2.84 9.36 -7.27
C ASP A 79 4.21 9.05 -6.67
N CYS A 80 5.27 9.45 -7.36
CA CYS A 80 6.66 9.24 -6.96
C CYS A 80 7.12 7.77 -6.99
N GLU A 81 6.42 6.87 -7.70
CA GLU A 81 6.91 5.51 -7.91
C GLU A 81 8.00 5.51 -8.99
N LEU A 82 9.09 4.77 -8.77
CA LEU A 82 10.15 4.62 -9.78
C LEU A 82 9.71 3.59 -10.81
N LEU A 83 9.43 4.04 -12.04
CA LEU A 83 9.03 3.15 -13.13
C LEU A 83 10.26 2.45 -13.71
N TRP A 84 11.30 3.21 -14.01
CA TRP A 84 12.59 2.67 -14.41
C TRP A 84 13.70 3.70 -14.23
N SER A 85 14.95 3.22 -14.24
CA SER A 85 16.13 4.07 -14.25
C SER A 85 17.18 3.54 -15.21
N HIS A 86 17.93 4.45 -15.82
CA HIS A 86 19.03 4.10 -16.72
C HIS A 86 20.27 4.90 -16.34
N ARG A 87 21.43 4.25 -16.28
CA ARG A 87 22.71 4.90 -15.97
C ARG A 87 23.53 5.04 -17.25
N PHE A 88 23.80 6.28 -17.64
CA PHE A 88 24.60 6.59 -18.82
C PHE A 88 26.10 6.53 -18.51
N ALA A 89 26.89 6.18 -19.53
CA ALA A 89 28.35 6.28 -19.46
C ALA A 89 28.81 7.74 -19.44
N ASP A 90 28.13 8.59 -20.20
CA ASP A 90 28.43 10.01 -20.40
C ASP A 90 27.54 10.89 -19.51
N GLU A 91 27.90 12.17 -19.34
CA GLU A 91 27.14 13.11 -18.51
C GLU A 91 25.85 13.54 -19.21
N ILE A 92 24.70 13.43 -18.53
CA ILE A 92 23.41 13.85 -19.10
C ILE A 92 23.33 15.38 -19.07
N THR A 93 23.01 15.98 -20.21
CA THR A 93 22.94 17.45 -20.36
C THR A 93 21.52 17.96 -20.57
N ALA A 94 20.65 17.19 -21.22
CA ALA A 94 19.29 17.61 -21.54
C ALA A 94 18.33 16.42 -21.63
N THR A 95 17.07 16.65 -21.30
CA THR A 95 15.98 15.69 -21.45
C THR A 95 14.77 16.35 -22.10
N ALA A 96 13.99 15.55 -22.83
CA ALA A 96 12.66 15.93 -23.29
C ALA A 96 11.74 14.70 -23.27
N ILE A 97 10.44 14.94 -23.14
CA ILE A 97 9.42 13.89 -23.21
C ILE A 97 8.29 14.34 -24.14
N SER A 98 7.81 13.42 -24.98
CA SER A 98 6.70 13.67 -25.90
C SER A 98 5.34 13.31 -25.28
N CYS A 99 4.25 13.76 -25.90
CA CYS A 99 2.87 13.36 -25.55
C CYS A 99 2.62 11.84 -25.69
N ALA A 100 3.39 11.16 -26.54
CA ALA A 100 3.39 9.70 -26.67
C ALA A 100 4.36 9.00 -25.71
N HIS A 101 4.83 9.71 -24.66
CA HIS A 101 5.74 9.20 -23.63
C HIS A 101 7.12 8.72 -24.14
N HIS A 102 7.54 9.12 -25.34
CA HIS A 102 8.94 8.93 -25.77
C HIS A 102 9.85 9.91 -25.07
N ILE A 103 10.99 9.41 -24.58
CA ILE A 103 11.94 10.14 -23.73
C ILE A 103 13.26 10.29 -24.48
N ALA A 104 13.62 11.53 -24.80
CA ALA A 104 14.89 11.86 -25.41
C ALA A 104 15.89 12.32 -24.35
N VAL A 105 17.13 11.85 -24.47
CA VAL A 105 18.23 12.17 -23.56
C VAL A 105 19.44 12.59 -24.38
N GLY A 106 19.95 13.79 -24.11
CA GLY A 106 21.22 14.29 -24.63
C GLY A 106 22.34 14.11 -23.61
N THR A 107 23.52 13.73 -24.07
CA THR A 107 24.71 13.57 -23.23
C THR A 107 25.92 14.35 -23.74
N GLN A 108 26.92 14.45 -22.87
CA GLN A 108 28.26 14.95 -23.16
C GLN A 108 29.31 13.95 -22.64
N ARG A 109 30.21 13.55 -23.54
CA ARG A 109 31.42 12.82 -23.18
C ARG A 109 32.55 13.80 -22.85
N THR A 110 33.13 13.65 -21.67
CA THR A 110 34.18 14.55 -21.17
C THR A 110 35.56 14.28 -21.79
N SER A 111 35.82 13.06 -22.28
CA SER A 111 37.13 12.65 -22.79
C SER A 111 37.45 13.19 -24.19
N ASP A 112 36.47 13.24 -25.09
CA ASP A 112 36.65 13.62 -26.49
C ASP A 112 35.76 14.79 -26.94
N GLY A 113 34.86 15.28 -26.07
CA GLY A 113 33.94 16.36 -26.38
C GLY A 113 32.82 15.97 -27.34
N THR A 114 32.57 14.68 -27.57
CA THR A 114 31.41 14.22 -28.35
C THR A 114 30.13 14.23 -27.52
N GLY A 115 28.97 14.16 -28.19
CA GLY A 115 27.67 14.02 -27.53
C GLY A 115 26.92 12.80 -28.03
N THR A 116 26.01 12.24 -27.24
CA THR A 116 25.07 11.23 -27.72
C THR A 116 23.64 11.68 -27.51
N VAL A 117 22.75 11.29 -28.42
CA VAL A 117 21.30 11.38 -28.22
C VAL A 117 20.73 9.98 -28.22
N SER A 118 20.06 9.64 -27.13
CA SER A 118 19.35 8.38 -26.95
C SER A 118 17.86 8.66 -26.80
N LEU A 119 17.03 7.76 -27.32
CA LEU A 119 15.58 7.82 -27.23
C LEU A 119 15.05 6.53 -26.63
N PHE A 120 14.13 6.66 -25.67
CA PHE A 120 13.48 5.56 -25.00
C PHE A 120 11.97 5.64 -25.19
N ASN A 121 11.28 4.49 -25.14
CA ASN A 121 9.83 4.46 -24.93
C ASN A 121 9.48 4.64 -23.44
N ALA A 122 8.18 4.64 -23.13
CA ALA A 122 7.69 4.76 -21.76
C ALA A 122 8.21 3.64 -20.83
N ASP A 123 8.46 2.44 -21.37
CA ASP A 123 8.91 1.25 -20.63
C ASP A 123 10.45 1.18 -20.48
N GLY A 124 11.19 2.18 -20.97
CA GLY A 124 12.65 2.24 -20.86
C GLY A 124 13.41 1.43 -21.91
N GLN A 125 12.74 0.95 -22.95
CA GLN A 125 13.41 0.33 -24.10
C GLN A 125 14.02 1.40 -25.01
N GLU A 126 15.29 1.23 -25.36
CA GLU A 126 16.01 2.11 -26.27
C GLU A 126 15.49 1.92 -27.71
N LEU A 127 14.92 2.98 -28.27
CA LEU A 127 14.39 3.03 -29.62
C LEU A 127 15.41 3.54 -30.64
N PHE A 128 16.30 4.42 -30.20
CA PHE A 128 17.24 5.11 -31.07
C PHE A 128 18.44 5.63 -30.28
N ASN A 129 19.62 5.59 -30.89
CA ASN A 129 20.84 6.14 -30.34
C ASN A 129 21.76 6.63 -31.45
N ALA A 130 22.25 7.85 -31.33
CA ALA A 130 23.19 8.44 -32.27
C ALA A 130 24.30 9.19 -31.56
N VAL A 131 25.52 9.01 -32.04
CA VAL A 131 26.70 9.77 -31.63
C VAL A 131 26.83 11.01 -32.52
N LEU A 132 27.10 12.14 -31.89
CA LEU A 132 27.23 13.45 -32.50
C LEU A 132 28.64 14.00 -32.26
N GLU A 133 29.13 14.79 -33.23
CA GLU A 133 30.48 15.37 -33.20
C GLU A 133 30.68 16.45 -32.12
N SER A 134 29.61 16.86 -31.44
CA SER A 134 29.62 17.91 -30.41
C SER A 134 28.65 17.55 -29.29
N PRO A 135 28.86 18.04 -28.05
CA PRO A 135 27.98 17.75 -26.93
C PRO A 135 26.57 18.30 -27.17
N VAL A 136 25.57 17.56 -26.72
CA VAL A 136 24.17 17.99 -26.81
C VAL A 136 23.93 19.11 -25.80
N HIS A 137 23.37 20.21 -26.27
CA HIS A 137 23.01 21.37 -25.44
C HIS A 137 21.53 21.34 -25.05
N SER A 138 20.63 21.02 -25.98
CA SER A 138 19.19 20.96 -25.73
C SER A 138 18.51 19.97 -26.67
N VAL A 139 17.41 19.39 -26.21
CA VAL A 139 16.54 18.49 -26.99
C VAL A 139 15.09 18.92 -26.82
N SER A 140 14.28 18.84 -27.88
CA SER A 140 12.87 19.21 -27.82
C SER A 140 12.05 18.45 -28.85
N PHE A 141 10.84 18.03 -28.49
CA PHE A 141 9.89 17.39 -29.40
C PHE A 141 8.97 18.42 -30.06
N SER A 142 8.54 18.14 -31.28
CA SER A 142 7.36 18.78 -31.87
C SER A 142 6.10 18.42 -31.09
N ALA A 143 5.06 19.27 -31.18
CA ALA A 143 3.81 19.08 -30.44
C ALA A 143 3.11 17.73 -30.75
N ASP A 144 3.25 17.23 -31.98
CA ASP A 144 2.75 15.92 -32.42
C ASP A 144 3.66 14.74 -32.03
N GLY A 145 4.82 15.01 -31.41
CA GLY A 145 5.83 14.02 -31.05
C GLY A 145 6.53 13.34 -32.23
N ALA A 146 6.28 13.78 -33.47
CA ALA A 146 6.81 13.14 -34.68
C ALA A 146 8.26 13.54 -34.99
N ARG A 147 8.72 14.67 -34.45
CA ARG A 147 10.07 15.21 -34.68
C ARG A 147 10.76 15.52 -33.36
N LEU A 148 12.03 15.15 -33.28
CA LEU A 148 12.93 15.53 -32.19
C LEU A 148 14.00 16.47 -32.75
N THR A 149 14.06 17.67 -32.21
CA THR A 149 15.11 18.66 -32.53
C THR A 149 16.21 18.57 -31.51
N ILE A 150 17.45 18.53 -31.98
CA ILE A 150 18.66 18.41 -31.16
C ILE A 150 19.56 19.59 -31.50
N LEU A 151 19.94 20.35 -30.47
CA LEU A 151 20.89 21.45 -30.58
C LEU A 151 22.21 21.06 -29.92
N CYS A 152 23.30 21.14 -30.66
CA CYS A 152 24.66 20.89 -30.16
C CYS A 152 25.32 22.19 -29.67
N LYS A 153 26.30 22.10 -28.76
CA LYS A 153 27.04 23.27 -28.24
C LYS A 153 27.74 24.09 -29.33
N ASN A 154 28.14 23.46 -30.43
CA ASN A 154 28.71 24.12 -31.61
C ASN A 154 27.68 24.81 -32.53
N GLN A 155 26.42 24.97 -32.07
CA GLN A 155 25.30 25.57 -32.82
C GLN A 155 24.84 24.77 -34.05
N VAL A 156 25.24 23.50 -34.17
CA VAL A 156 24.70 22.60 -35.21
C VAL A 156 23.36 22.03 -34.75
N HIS A 157 22.38 22.03 -35.67
CA HIS A 157 21.06 21.47 -35.44
C HIS A 157 20.91 20.12 -36.15
N HIS A 158 20.35 19.15 -35.44
CA HIS A 158 19.93 17.89 -36.01
C HIS A 158 18.42 17.70 -35.79
N ILE A 159 17.76 17.08 -36.76
CA ILE A 159 16.34 16.74 -36.67
C ILE A 159 16.22 15.24 -36.84
N ALA A 160 15.73 14.56 -35.80
CA ALA A 160 15.35 13.18 -35.85
C ALA A 160 13.85 13.09 -36.16
N THR A 161 13.51 12.64 -37.36
CA THR A 161 12.13 12.42 -37.80
C THR A 161 11.73 10.97 -37.57
N ARG A 162 10.55 10.76 -36.98
CA ARG A 162 9.97 9.43 -36.85
C ARG A 162 9.51 8.92 -38.22
N VAL A 163 10.07 7.80 -38.64
CA VAL A 163 9.64 7.03 -39.82
C VAL A 163 9.24 5.65 -39.30
N GLU A 164 7.93 5.38 -39.29
CA GLU A 164 7.33 4.19 -38.69
C GLU A 164 7.69 4.04 -37.19
N ASN A 165 8.46 3.00 -36.83
CA ASN A 165 8.92 2.70 -35.47
C ASN A 165 10.37 3.13 -35.20
N THR A 166 11.02 3.83 -36.13
CA THR A 166 12.43 4.25 -35.99
C THR A 166 12.58 5.76 -36.19
N TYR A 167 13.66 6.33 -35.64
CA TYR A 167 14.00 7.74 -35.85
C TYR A 167 15.19 7.84 -36.80
N GLN A 168 15.03 8.65 -37.85
CA GLN A 168 16.10 8.94 -38.80
C GLN A 168 16.66 10.32 -38.53
N LEU A 169 17.97 10.40 -38.31
CA LEU A 169 18.68 11.64 -38.05
C LEU A 169 19.03 12.33 -39.37
N SER A 170 18.56 13.56 -39.53
CA SER A 170 18.97 14.46 -40.61
C SER A 170 19.72 15.65 -40.03
N GLN A 171 20.79 16.07 -40.71
CA GLN A 171 21.54 17.27 -40.34
C GLN A 171 21.07 18.44 -41.21
N THR A 172 20.65 19.52 -40.58
CA THR A 172 20.24 20.75 -41.28
C THR A 172 21.27 21.84 -41.03
N ARG A 173 21.87 22.37 -42.11
CA ARG A 173 22.84 23.48 -42.04
C ARG A 173 22.20 24.88 -42.05
N GLN A 174 20.88 24.98 -42.12
CA GLN A 174 20.15 26.25 -41.99
C GLN A 174 18.84 26.05 -41.22
N PRO A 175 18.50 26.98 -40.30
CA PRO A 175 17.23 26.93 -39.62
C PRO A 175 16.12 27.39 -40.58
N HIS A 176 15.21 26.49 -40.94
CA HIS A 176 13.83 26.93 -41.15
C HIS A 176 13.29 27.29 -39.76
N LEU A 177 13.48 28.54 -39.35
CA LEU A 177 12.82 29.12 -38.19
C LEU A 177 11.33 29.17 -38.48
N GLU A 178 10.60 28.13 -38.10
CA GLU A 178 9.19 28.30 -37.77
C GLU A 178 9.12 29.20 -36.53
N ASN A 179 8.81 30.47 -36.77
CA ASN A 179 8.47 31.51 -35.81
C ASN A 179 9.44 31.74 -34.63
N SER A 180 10.49 32.54 -34.89
CA SER A 180 11.25 33.25 -33.84
C SER A 180 10.40 34.18 -32.96
N SER A 181 9.12 34.40 -33.30
CA SER A 181 8.24 35.27 -32.52
C SER A 181 7.97 34.75 -31.09
N HIS A 182 8.03 33.43 -30.85
CA HIS A 182 7.71 32.87 -29.53
C HIS A 182 8.87 32.92 -28.53
N THR A 183 10.09 32.63 -28.97
CA THR A 183 11.30 32.74 -28.13
C THR A 183 11.61 34.18 -27.76
N ASP A 184 11.43 35.13 -28.70
CA ASP A 184 11.62 36.55 -28.43
C ASP A 184 10.56 37.07 -27.43
N THR A 185 9.33 36.55 -27.46
CA THR A 185 8.31 36.88 -26.44
C THR A 185 8.58 36.26 -25.08
N LEU A 186 9.22 35.08 -24.99
CA LEU A 186 9.56 34.45 -23.71
C LEU A 186 10.71 35.16 -23.00
N TRP A 187 11.75 35.55 -23.75
CA TRP A 187 12.83 36.38 -23.22
C TRP A 187 12.36 37.81 -22.92
N ALA A 188 11.45 38.38 -23.72
CA ALA A 188 10.82 39.65 -23.39
C ALA A 188 9.90 39.56 -22.16
N LEU A 189 9.15 38.46 -21.97
CA LEU A 189 8.36 38.19 -20.75
C LEU A 189 9.26 38.00 -19.53
N LYS A 190 10.39 37.30 -19.69
CA LYS A 190 11.45 37.16 -18.68
C LYS A 190 11.98 38.54 -18.26
N ASP A 191 12.42 39.35 -19.22
CA ASP A 191 13.02 40.66 -18.95
C ASP A 191 12.00 41.64 -18.36
N ARG A 192 10.72 41.52 -18.75
CA ARG A 192 9.63 42.36 -18.24
C ARG A 192 9.14 41.93 -16.85
N ALA A 193 9.16 40.64 -16.53
CA ALA A 193 8.80 40.11 -15.22
C ALA A 193 9.90 40.30 -14.17
N LEU A 194 11.17 40.20 -14.58
CA LEU A 194 12.32 40.36 -13.68
C LEU A 194 12.84 41.81 -13.63
N GLY A 195 12.59 42.60 -14.67
CA GLY A 195 13.07 43.98 -14.84
C GLY A 195 12.46 45.04 -13.92
N GLY A 196 11.82 44.65 -12.82
CA GLY A 196 11.21 45.58 -11.88
C GLY A 196 11.81 45.60 -10.48
N ARG A 197 12.24 44.46 -9.90
CA ARG A 197 12.54 44.39 -8.45
C ARG A 197 13.62 43.42 -7.99
N HIS A 198 14.24 42.61 -8.85
CA HIS A 198 15.30 41.68 -8.41
C HIS A 198 16.48 41.66 -9.40
N GLN A 199 17.43 42.57 -9.20
CA GLN A 199 18.66 42.65 -10.01
C GLN A 199 19.73 41.58 -9.68
N ASP A 200 19.51 40.71 -8.69
CA ASP A 200 20.55 39.74 -8.24
C ASP A 200 20.22 38.25 -8.48
N ALA A 201 19.01 37.90 -8.93
CA ALA A 201 18.60 36.50 -9.06
C ALA A 201 18.81 35.98 -10.49
N ARG A 202 19.87 35.17 -10.71
CA ARG A 202 20.10 34.49 -12.00
C ARG A 202 19.04 33.40 -12.19
N THR A 203 18.20 33.56 -13.22
CA THR A 203 17.26 32.53 -13.67
C THR A 203 17.99 31.32 -14.22
N SER A 204 17.54 30.12 -13.88
CA SER A 204 18.13 28.86 -14.31
C SER A 204 17.28 28.11 -15.33
N SER A 205 15.94 28.12 -15.18
CA SER A 205 15.01 27.34 -16.01
C SER A 205 13.67 28.06 -16.18
N VAL A 206 13.04 27.90 -17.35
CA VAL A 206 11.71 28.45 -17.66
C VAL A 206 10.88 27.37 -18.35
N ALA A 207 9.62 27.21 -17.94
CA ALA A 207 8.65 26.31 -18.57
C ALA A 207 7.30 27.01 -18.74
N VAL A 208 6.56 26.67 -19.81
CA VAL A 208 5.30 27.35 -20.16
C VAL A 208 4.22 26.33 -20.50
N SER A 209 3.03 26.52 -19.92
CA SER A 209 1.84 25.72 -20.22
C SER A 209 1.12 26.22 -21.47
N GLN A 210 0.23 25.39 -22.06
CA GLN A 210 -0.56 25.79 -23.23
C GLN A 210 -1.51 26.96 -22.92
N GLY A 211 -2.02 27.03 -21.69
CA GLY A 211 -2.82 28.15 -21.20
C GLY A 211 -2.03 29.46 -21.00
N GLY A 212 -0.70 29.43 -21.19
CA GLY A 212 0.16 30.61 -21.07
C GLY A 212 0.62 30.92 -19.65
N THR A 213 0.50 29.95 -18.72
CA THR A 213 1.13 30.04 -17.40
C THR A 213 2.63 29.81 -17.55
N VAL A 214 3.45 30.71 -16.98
CA VAL A 214 4.91 30.67 -17.09
C VAL A 214 5.50 30.39 -15.72
N ALA A 215 6.24 29.29 -15.59
CA ALA A 215 6.97 28.92 -14.39
C ALA A 215 8.48 29.18 -14.57
N ILE A 216 9.08 29.85 -13.59
CA ILE A 216 10.48 30.28 -13.63
C ILE A 216 11.19 29.78 -12.36
N GLY A 217 12.27 29.03 -12.56
CA GLY A 217 13.20 28.64 -11.51
C GLY A 217 14.40 29.59 -11.44
N SER A 218 14.86 29.86 -10.23
CA SER A 218 15.99 30.75 -9.97
C SER A 218 17.06 30.09 -9.10
N LEU A 219 18.32 30.50 -9.32
CA LEU A 219 19.48 30.03 -8.56
C LEU A 219 19.47 30.48 -7.10
N ASP A 220 18.65 31.46 -6.73
CA ASP A 220 18.41 31.83 -5.32
C ASP A 220 17.44 30.87 -4.60
N GLY A 221 17.05 29.77 -5.27
CA GLY A 221 16.14 28.77 -4.73
C GLY A 221 14.69 29.23 -4.71
N LYS A 222 14.28 30.12 -5.62
CA LYS A 222 12.88 30.50 -5.79
C LYS A 222 12.24 29.95 -7.05
N ILE A 223 10.96 29.63 -6.92
CA ILE A 223 10.05 29.35 -8.02
C ILE A 223 9.08 30.53 -8.13
N HIS A 224 9.00 31.12 -9.31
CA HIS A 224 8.03 32.16 -9.64
C HIS A 224 7.04 31.62 -10.67
N LEU A 225 5.75 31.80 -10.40
CA LEU A 225 4.70 31.50 -11.36
C LEU A 225 4.05 32.79 -11.83
N LEU A 226 3.95 32.96 -13.14
CA LEU A 226 3.39 34.13 -13.80
C LEU A 226 2.24 33.71 -14.72
N ASN A 227 1.30 34.63 -14.93
CA ASN A 227 0.29 34.46 -15.96
C ASN A 227 0.80 34.91 -17.34
N ARG A 228 -0.04 34.76 -18.38
CA ARG A 228 0.31 35.10 -19.77
C ARG A 228 0.68 36.58 -19.97
N GLN A 229 0.19 37.46 -19.09
CA GLN A 229 0.47 38.89 -19.10
C GLN A 229 1.72 39.26 -18.27
N GLY A 230 2.40 38.28 -17.68
CA GLY A 230 3.61 38.48 -16.86
C GLY A 230 3.33 38.91 -15.41
N LYS A 231 2.06 38.88 -14.96
CA LYS A 231 1.71 39.13 -13.55
C LYS A 231 2.09 37.92 -12.72
N GLN A 232 2.79 38.14 -11.60
CA GLN A 232 3.11 37.06 -10.66
C GLN A 232 1.83 36.54 -10.00
N LEU A 233 1.55 35.25 -10.19
CA LEU A 233 0.50 34.50 -9.52
C LEU A 233 0.94 34.16 -8.10
N TRP A 234 2.12 33.56 -7.97
CA TRP A 234 2.75 33.28 -6.68
C TRP A 234 4.27 33.07 -6.81
N SER A 235 4.96 33.10 -5.67
CA SER A 235 6.38 32.77 -5.58
C SER A 235 6.65 31.96 -4.33
N ARG A 236 7.54 30.96 -4.42
CA ARG A 236 7.89 30.07 -3.31
C ARG A 236 9.40 29.92 -3.19
N GLN A 237 9.90 29.96 -1.95
CA GLN A 237 11.27 29.54 -1.62
C GLN A 237 11.33 28.01 -1.48
N VAL A 238 12.31 27.39 -2.11
CA VAL A 238 12.67 25.98 -1.97
C VAL A 238 14.07 25.85 -1.35
N ASP A 239 14.34 24.65 -0.83
CA ASP A 239 15.48 24.36 0.05
C ASP A 239 16.84 24.28 -0.69
N GLY A 240 16.87 24.47 -2.01
CA GLY A 240 18.08 24.44 -2.83
C GLY A 240 17.93 25.24 -4.13
N GLU A 241 19.02 25.44 -4.86
CA GLU A 241 18.98 26.14 -6.14
C GLU A 241 18.12 25.35 -7.14
N VAL A 242 17.08 25.98 -7.68
CA VAL A 242 16.27 25.34 -8.72
C VAL A 242 17.10 25.35 -9.99
N TRP A 243 17.45 24.20 -10.55
CA TRP A 243 18.22 24.12 -11.80
C TRP A 243 17.37 23.65 -12.97
N ALA A 244 16.35 22.83 -12.70
CA ALA A 244 15.44 22.33 -13.70
C ALA A 244 13.99 22.50 -13.23
N LEU A 245 13.10 22.83 -14.16
CA LEU A 245 11.69 23.06 -13.86
C LEU A 245 10.82 22.55 -15.02
N GLY A 246 9.68 21.94 -14.70
CA GLY A 246 8.67 21.49 -15.67
C GLY A 246 7.27 21.92 -15.25
N ILE A 247 6.38 22.08 -16.23
CA ILE A 247 4.96 22.39 -16.02
C ILE A 247 4.09 21.53 -16.95
N SER A 248 2.94 21.07 -16.46
CA SER A 248 1.96 20.34 -17.27
C SER A 248 1.30 21.23 -18.31
N GLU A 249 0.68 20.63 -19.34
CA GLU A 249 0.08 21.38 -20.45
C GLU A 249 -1.05 22.30 -19.99
N ASN A 250 -1.88 21.82 -19.06
CA ASN A 250 -2.95 22.56 -18.41
C ASN A 250 -2.45 23.48 -17.26
N GLY A 251 -1.15 23.54 -16.99
CA GLY A 251 -0.57 24.41 -15.96
C GLY A 251 -0.94 24.06 -14.51
N SER A 252 -1.59 22.92 -14.25
CA SER A 252 -2.02 22.52 -12.90
C SER A 252 -0.93 21.83 -12.09
N ILE A 253 0.14 21.35 -12.71
CA ILE A 253 1.25 20.67 -12.04
C ILE A 253 2.56 21.32 -12.40
N ILE A 254 3.39 21.60 -11.40
CA ILE A 254 4.73 22.13 -11.55
C ILE A 254 5.70 21.19 -10.85
N VAL A 255 6.83 20.92 -11.49
CA VAL A 255 7.90 20.10 -10.93
C VAL A 255 9.16 20.94 -10.86
N SER A 256 9.82 20.95 -9.72
CA SER A 256 11.15 21.54 -9.58
C SER A 256 12.20 20.50 -9.24
N GLY A 257 13.37 20.64 -9.84
CA GLY A 257 14.57 19.87 -9.54
C GLY A 257 15.67 20.79 -9.01
N CYS A 258 16.20 20.44 -7.84
CA CYS A 258 17.17 21.24 -7.11
C CYS A 258 18.58 20.61 -7.11
N THR A 259 19.61 21.42 -6.83
CA THR A 259 21.03 20.98 -6.80
C THR A 259 21.38 20.10 -5.60
N ASP A 260 20.63 20.18 -4.51
CA ASP A 260 20.71 19.27 -3.37
C ASP A 260 20.15 17.86 -3.67
N GLY A 261 19.60 17.67 -4.87
CA GLY A 261 18.96 16.45 -5.32
C GLY A 261 17.49 16.32 -4.91
N THR A 262 16.89 17.39 -4.37
CA THR A 262 15.47 17.42 -4.04
C THR A 262 14.64 17.69 -5.29
N VAL A 263 13.64 16.84 -5.53
CA VAL A 263 12.59 17.02 -6.54
C VAL A 263 11.27 17.25 -5.82
N LYS A 264 10.55 18.31 -6.19
CA LYS A 264 9.23 18.63 -5.62
C LYS A 264 8.16 18.65 -6.71
N LEU A 265 7.02 18.05 -6.40
CA LEU A 265 5.81 18.11 -7.21
C LEU A 265 4.80 19.05 -6.54
N LEU A 266 4.38 20.08 -7.25
CA LEU A 266 3.49 21.12 -6.77
C LEU A 266 2.20 21.12 -7.60
N ALA A 267 1.04 21.07 -6.93
CA ALA A 267 -0.23 21.40 -7.55
C ALA A 267 -0.39 22.92 -7.57
N ASN A 268 -0.59 23.48 -8.76
CA ASN A 268 -0.86 24.88 -8.98
C ASN A 268 -2.36 25.12 -8.99
N HIS A 269 -2.84 25.79 -7.95
CA HIS A 269 -4.25 26.15 -7.79
C HIS A 269 -4.57 27.52 -8.38
N ALA A 270 -3.60 28.21 -8.97
CA ALA A 270 -3.74 29.54 -9.57
C ALA A 270 -3.81 29.49 -11.12
N HIS A 271 -4.38 28.44 -11.72
CA HIS A 271 -4.48 28.35 -13.18
C HIS A 271 -5.72 29.09 -13.71
N ASP A 272 -5.51 30.32 -14.20
CA ASP A 272 -6.56 31.31 -14.52
C ASP A 272 -7.69 30.79 -15.44
N ALA A 273 -7.42 30.03 -16.51
CA ALA A 273 -8.47 29.65 -17.48
C ALA A 273 -9.41 28.53 -17.00
N PHE A 274 -8.87 27.49 -16.36
CA PHE A 274 -9.70 26.41 -15.82
C PHE A 274 -10.36 26.80 -14.50
N ASN A 275 -9.71 27.60 -13.66
CA ASN A 275 -10.35 28.11 -12.46
C ASN A 275 -11.52 29.03 -12.79
N GLU A 276 -11.41 29.85 -13.84
CA GLU A 276 -12.55 30.61 -14.36
C GLU A 276 -13.66 29.67 -14.86
N GLN A 277 -13.33 28.64 -15.63
CA GLN A 277 -14.33 27.68 -16.12
C GLN A 277 -15.01 26.89 -15.00
N ILE A 278 -14.25 26.37 -14.03
CA ILE A 278 -14.75 25.65 -12.86
C ILE A 278 -15.59 26.58 -12.00
N SER A 279 -15.13 27.82 -11.76
CA SER A 279 -15.90 28.82 -11.01
C SER A 279 -17.21 29.19 -11.71
N ILE A 280 -17.20 29.30 -13.04
CA ILE A 280 -18.41 29.51 -13.84
C ILE A 280 -19.35 28.31 -13.68
N GLN A 281 -18.87 27.07 -13.83
CA GLN A 281 -19.68 25.86 -13.69
C GLN A 281 -20.24 25.69 -12.27
N GLN A 282 -19.43 25.95 -11.24
CA GLN A 282 -19.86 25.99 -9.84
C GLN A 282 -20.94 27.04 -9.62
N SER A 283 -20.73 28.27 -10.10
CA SER A 283 -21.73 29.35 -9.98
C SER A 283 -23.03 29.04 -10.73
N ILE A 284 -22.95 28.33 -11.86
CA ILE A 284 -24.13 27.88 -12.60
C ILE A 284 -24.85 26.83 -11.76
N ALA A 285 -24.15 25.82 -11.25
CA ALA A 285 -24.73 24.77 -10.42
C ALA A 285 -25.41 25.35 -9.16
N GLU A 286 -24.78 26.28 -8.47
CA GLU A 286 -25.30 26.91 -7.24
C GLU A 286 -26.54 27.80 -7.47
N ARG A 287 -26.68 28.35 -8.68
CA ARG A 287 -27.79 29.25 -9.05
C ARG A 287 -29.00 28.55 -9.65
N LEU A 288 -28.92 27.24 -9.93
CA LEU A 288 -30.03 26.47 -10.48
C LEU A 288 -31.02 26.08 -9.37
N ASP A 289 -32.28 26.46 -9.55
CA ASP A 289 -33.37 26.13 -8.62
C ASP A 289 -33.97 24.72 -8.86
N ASN A 290 -33.71 24.13 -10.04
CA ASN A 290 -34.19 22.79 -10.39
C ASN A 290 -33.17 21.72 -10.00
N ALA A 291 -33.51 20.86 -9.05
CA ALA A 291 -32.64 19.80 -8.55
C ALA A 291 -32.12 18.83 -9.64
N ALA A 292 -32.89 18.57 -10.70
CA ALA A 292 -32.47 17.69 -11.79
C ALA A 292 -31.40 18.35 -12.69
N GLU A 293 -31.58 19.63 -13.00
CA GLU A 293 -30.63 20.42 -13.78
C GLU A 293 -29.37 20.72 -12.97
N GLN A 294 -29.53 21.03 -11.67
CA GLN A 294 -28.43 21.19 -10.74
C GLN A 294 -27.61 19.90 -10.62
N ARG A 295 -28.24 18.73 -10.50
CA ARG A 295 -27.55 17.43 -10.49
C ARG A 295 -26.79 17.18 -11.81
N HIS A 296 -27.32 17.59 -12.95
CA HIS A 296 -26.63 17.45 -14.24
C HIS A 296 -25.39 18.34 -14.31
N ALA A 297 -25.52 19.64 -13.98
CA ALA A 297 -24.42 20.59 -13.95
C ALA A 297 -23.32 20.20 -12.94
N VAL A 298 -23.71 19.69 -11.76
CA VAL A 298 -22.77 19.14 -10.78
C VAL A 298 -22.03 17.94 -11.37
N ASN A 299 -22.71 16.99 -12.02
CA ASN A 299 -22.03 15.84 -12.65
C ASN A 299 -21.00 16.25 -13.72
N GLU A 300 -21.29 17.25 -14.55
CA GLU A 300 -20.32 17.77 -15.53
C GLU A 300 -19.09 18.41 -14.85
N THR A 301 -19.33 19.14 -13.76
CA THR A 301 -18.27 19.75 -12.94
C THR A 301 -17.40 18.67 -12.29
N LEU A 302 -18.01 17.64 -11.70
CA LEU A 302 -17.31 16.50 -11.09
C LEU A 302 -16.52 15.70 -12.12
N ALA A 303 -17.07 15.45 -13.31
CA ALA A 303 -16.36 14.77 -14.39
C ALA A 303 -15.11 15.55 -14.82
N SER A 304 -15.23 16.88 -14.91
CA SER A 304 -14.11 17.77 -15.24
C SER A 304 -13.02 17.74 -14.15
N LEU A 305 -13.42 17.85 -12.88
CA LEU A 305 -12.49 17.77 -11.73
C LEU A 305 -11.82 16.40 -11.62
N GLY A 306 -12.54 15.31 -11.87
CA GLY A 306 -12.01 13.94 -11.88
C GLY A 306 -10.97 13.71 -12.98
N GLN A 307 -11.19 14.24 -14.19
CA GLN A 307 -10.20 14.19 -15.28
C GLN A 307 -8.91 14.96 -14.94
N MET A 308 -9.00 15.98 -14.10
CA MET A 308 -7.86 16.79 -13.64
C MET A 308 -7.12 16.19 -12.43
N GLY A 309 -7.62 15.08 -11.87
CA GLY A 309 -7.10 14.49 -10.64
C GLY A 309 -7.33 15.37 -9.41
N LEU A 310 -8.43 16.13 -9.39
CA LEU A 310 -8.88 16.98 -8.28
C LEU A 310 -10.05 16.33 -7.52
N THR A 311 -10.04 15.00 -7.42
CA THR A 311 -11.11 14.20 -6.79
C THR A 311 -11.36 14.59 -5.33
N GLU A 312 -10.30 14.90 -4.58
CA GLU A 312 -10.40 15.38 -3.19
C GLU A 312 -11.11 16.73 -3.08
N TYR A 313 -10.77 17.68 -3.95
CA TYR A 313 -11.42 18.99 -4.00
C TYR A 313 -12.90 18.86 -4.38
N ALA A 314 -13.21 18.03 -5.38
CA ALA A 314 -14.59 17.76 -5.78
C ALA A 314 -15.43 17.17 -4.65
N ALA A 315 -14.86 16.23 -3.88
CA ALA A 315 -15.51 15.65 -2.70
C ALA A 315 -15.74 16.71 -1.60
N ASN A 316 -14.78 17.62 -1.37
CA ASN A 316 -14.93 18.71 -0.42
C ASN A 316 -16.00 19.72 -0.85
N TRP A 317 -16.00 20.13 -2.12
CA TRP A 317 -17.01 21.03 -2.69
C TRP A 317 -18.43 20.45 -2.57
N LEU A 318 -18.62 19.15 -2.77
CA LEU A 318 -19.92 18.50 -2.53
C LEU A 318 -20.36 18.54 -1.06
N ASN A 319 -19.41 18.58 -0.12
CA ASN A 319 -19.69 18.67 1.31
C ASN A 319 -19.92 20.12 1.78
N GLU A 320 -19.53 21.11 0.97
CA GLU A 320 -19.80 22.52 1.22
C GLU A 320 -21.26 22.81 0.85
N GLY A 321 -22.07 23.22 1.84
CA GLY A 321 -23.54 23.35 1.74
C GLY A 321 -24.06 24.48 0.84
N ALA A 322 -23.35 24.85 -0.23
CA ALA A 322 -23.74 25.86 -1.20
C ALA A 322 -24.74 25.34 -2.24
N LEU A 323 -24.84 24.02 -2.42
CA LEU A 323 -25.75 23.37 -3.37
C LEU A 323 -27.14 23.15 -2.75
N GLN A 324 -28.21 23.43 -3.50
CA GLN A 324 -29.60 23.20 -3.07
C GLN A 324 -30.04 21.73 -3.25
N LEU A 325 -29.09 20.79 -3.13
CA LEU A 325 -29.34 19.36 -3.20
C LEU A 325 -29.51 18.80 -1.78
N GLY A 326 -30.40 17.82 -1.62
CA GLY A 326 -30.50 17.08 -0.36
C GLY A 326 -29.20 16.34 -0.03
N GLN A 327 -28.87 16.23 1.26
CA GLN A 327 -27.63 15.61 1.74
C GLN A 327 -27.41 14.19 1.16
N ASP A 328 -28.49 13.40 1.04
CA ASP A 328 -28.42 12.05 0.48
C ASP A 328 -27.95 12.03 -0.99
N ASN A 329 -28.33 13.05 -1.79
CA ASN A 329 -27.90 13.17 -3.19
C ASN A 329 -26.43 13.61 -3.28
N LEU A 330 -25.98 14.49 -2.37
CA LEU A 330 -24.58 14.91 -2.30
C LEU A 330 -23.67 13.75 -1.92
N ASP A 331 -24.08 12.96 -0.92
CA ASP A 331 -23.35 11.77 -0.49
C ASP A 331 -23.31 10.70 -1.60
N GLU A 332 -24.41 10.51 -2.35
CA GLU A 332 -24.46 9.59 -3.50
C GLU A 332 -23.48 10.01 -4.62
N LEU A 333 -23.41 11.31 -4.94
CA LEU A 333 -22.47 11.85 -5.93
C LEU A 333 -21.02 11.70 -5.48
N ALA A 334 -20.73 11.93 -4.20
CA ALA A 334 -19.40 11.75 -3.63
C ALA A 334 -18.96 10.28 -3.66
N ILE A 335 -19.83 9.34 -3.25
CA ILE A 335 -19.55 7.90 -3.30
C ILE A 335 -19.28 7.45 -4.72
N LYS A 336 -20.09 7.89 -5.70
CA LYS A 336 -19.89 7.54 -7.10
C LYS A 336 -18.52 8.00 -7.61
N LEU A 337 -18.19 9.28 -7.43
CA LEU A 337 -16.92 9.85 -7.84
C LEU A 337 -15.73 9.10 -7.22
N LEU A 338 -15.76 8.90 -5.90
CA LEU A 338 -14.66 8.27 -5.16
C LEU A 338 -14.55 6.77 -5.46
N SER A 339 -15.66 6.09 -5.77
CA SER A 339 -15.66 4.68 -6.19
C SER A 339 -15.02 4.51 -7.56
N GLU A 340 -15.32 5.39 -8.51
CA GLU A 340 -14.68 5.40 -9.84
C GLU A 340 -13.16 5.66 -9.72
N ASP A 341 -12.77 6.59 -8.84
CA ASP A 341 -11.36 6.90 -8.56
C ASP A 341 -10.62 5.70 -7.94
N VAL A 342 -11.19 5.06 -6.92
CA VAL A 342 -10.63 3.86 -6.28
C VAL A 342 -10.54 2.66 -7.24
N GLN A 343 -11.51 2.48 -8.13
CA GLN A 343 -11.45 1.41 -9.14
C GLN A 343 -10.30 1.65 -10.14
N ARG A 344 -10.10 2.90 -10.53
CA ARG A 344 -9.03 3.28 -11.46
C ARG A 344 -7.65 3.26 -10.78
N PHE A 345 -7.60 3.63 -9.50
CA PHE A 345 -6.39 3.75 -8.71
C PHE A 345 -6.55 3.04 -7.34
N PRO A 346 -6.43 1.69 -7.28
CA PRO A 346 -6.68 0.92 -6.05
C PRO A 346 -5.75 1.21 -4.86
N LYS A 347 -4.66 1.95 -5.09
CA LYS A 347 -3.71 2.38 -4.04
C LYS A 347 -3.84 3.87 -3.66
N HIS A 348 -4.86 4.56 -4.16
CA HIS A 348 -5.08 5.96 -3.81
C HIS A 348 -5.78 6.07 -2.44
N TYR A 349 -4.96 6.03 -1.38
CA TYR A 349 -5.42 5.87 0.01
C TYR A 349 -6.29 7.03 0.52
N THR A 350 -6.05 8.26 0.06
CA THR A 350 -6.88 9.43 0.39
C THR A 350 -8.32 9.27 -0.12
N SER A 351 -8.51 8.77 -1.34
CA SER A 351 -9.85 8.50 -1.87
C SER A 351 -10.56 7.37 -1.11
N HIS A 352 -9.82 6.33 -0.70
CA HIS A 352 -10.36 5.33 0.21
C HIS A 352 -10.83 5.93 1.54
N PHE A 353 -10.06 6.88 2.09
CA PHE A 353 -10.41 7.54 3.35
C PHE A 353 -11.68 8.39 3.23
N LEU A 354 -11.79 9.21 2.18
CA LEU A 354 -12.97 10.03 1.92
C LEU A 354 -14.20 9.18 1.58
N LEU A 355 -14.02 8.10 0.82
CA LEU A 355 -15.08 7.15 0.50
C LEU A 355 -15.62 6.48 1.77
N ALA A 356 -14.71 6.09 2.67
CA ALA A 356 -15.09 5.53 3.96
C ALA A 356 -15.92 6.51 4.80
N GLN A 357 -15.54 7.79 4.84
CA GLN A 357 -16.32 8.84 5.53
C GLN A 357 -17.72 9.02 4.92
N ALA A 358 -17.83 8.98 3.59
CA ALA A 358 -19.13 9.09 2.92
C ALA A 358 -20.06 7.92 3.27
N HIS A 359 -19.53 6.68 3.29
CA HIS A 359 -20.28 5.51 3.78
C HIS A 359 -20.62 5.62 5.28
N GLN A 360 -19.72 6.17 6.09
CA GLN A 360 -19.94 6.37 7.52
C GLN A 360 -21.11 7.34 7.79
N LYS A 361 -21.22 8.43 7.02
CA LYS A 361 -22.36 9.38 7.10
C LYS A 361 -23.70 8.70 6.84
N ARG A 362 -23.72 7.75 5.89
CA ARG A 362 -24.89 6.95 5.54
C ARG A 362 -25.15 5.76 6.48
N GLN A 363 -24.34 5.61 7.54
CA GLN A 363 -24.38 4.47 8.47
C GLN A 363 -24.16 3.11 7.79
N GLU A 364 -23.45 3.10 6.66
CA GLU A 364 -23.06 1.89 5.93
C GLU A 364 -21.75 1.36 6.52
N TRP A 365 -21.81 0.97 7.81
CA TRP A 365 -20.65 0.72 8.67
C TRP A 365 -19.66 -0.32 8.12
N HIS A 366 -20.14 -1.36 7.44
CA HIS A 366 -19.28 -2.38 6.83
C HIS A 366 -18.43 -1.82 5.68
N GLN A 367 -19.01 -1.00 4.80
CA GLN A 367 -18.27 -0.39 3.68
C GLN A 367 -17.29 0.66 4.20
N ALA A 368 -17.69 1.44 5.20
CA ALA A 368 -16.82 2.40 5.87
C ALA A 368 -15.59 1.71 6.48
N ALA A 369 -15.80 0.64 7.28
CA ALA A 369 -14.72 -0.09 7.93
C ALA A 369 -13.72 -0.71 6.93
N ARG A 370 -14.23 -1.26 5.83
CA ARG A 370 -13.42 -1.81 4.73
C ARG A 370 -12.54 -0.76 4.09
N HIS A 371 -13.09 0.39 3.72
CA HIS A 371 -12.35 1.44 3.04
C HIS A 371 -11.37 2.16 3.98
N PHE A 372 -11.70 2.35 5.26
CA PHE A 372 -10.75 2.81 6.26
C PHE A 372 -9.58 1.84 6.47
N THR A 373 -9.84 0.52 6.39
CA THR A 373 -8.78 -0.50 6.46
C THR A 373 -7.81 -0.41 5.27
N TRP A 374 -8.31 -0.06 4.08
CA TRP A 374 -7.49 0.21 2.90
C TRP A 374 -6.71 1.51 3.04
N ALA A 375 -7.35 2.60 3.47
CA ALA A 375 -6.70 3.88 3.72
C ALA A 375 -5.56 3.76 4.75
N GLY A 376 -5.76 2.93 5.79
CA GLY A 376 -4.76 2.70 6.83
C GLY A 376 -3.47 2.03 6.39
N GLN A 377 -3.34 1.63 5.13
CA GLN A 377 -2.08 1.13 4.57
C GLN A 377 -1.07 2.26 4.32
N ASP A 378 -1.51 3.52 4.22
CA ASP A 378 -0.62 4.69 4.24
C ASP A 378 -0.26 5.06 5.68
N GLU A 379 1.04 5.01 6.00
CA GLU A 379 1.59 5.30 7.33
C GLU A 379 1.19 6.69 7.86
N ARG A 380 0.99 7.69 6.99
CA ARG A 380 0.59 9.05 7.42
C ARG A 380 -0.82 9.11 8.01
N MET A 381 -1.71 8.25 7.54
CA MET A 381 -3.13 8.20 7.95
C MET A 381 -3.48 6.90 8.68
N LYS A 382 -2.52 6.00 8.90
CA LYS A 382 -2.69 4.67 9.49
C LYS A 382 -3.42 4.72 10.83
N LEU A 383 -2.94 5.55 11.76
CA LEU A 383 -3.55 5.72 13.07
C LEU A 383 -5.01 6.15 12.96
N GLN A 384 -5.28 7.26 12.26
CA GLN A 384 -6.62 7.81 12.11
C GLN A 384 -7.56 6.84 11.40
N SER A 385 -7.10 6.23 10.31
CA SER A 385 -7.89 5.30 9.49
C SER A 385 -8.24 4.05 10.27
N PHE A 386 -7.28 3.44 10.98
CA PHE A 386 -7.58 2.25 11.78
C PHE A 386 -8.41 2.53 13.03
N THR A 387 -8.29 3.70 13.65
CA THR A 387 -9.21 4.12 14.72
C THR A 387 -10.64 4.24 14.17
N LEU A 388 -10.84 4.90 13.04
CA LEU A 388 -12.16 5.05 12.41
C LEU A 388 -12.71 3.72 11.86
N ALA A 389 -11.84 2.83 11.35
CA ALA A 389 -12.21 1.47 10.99
C ALA A 389 -12.72 0.71 12.23
N GLY A 390 -12.02 0.83 13.36
CA GLY A 390 -12.41 0.21 14.62
C GLY A 390 -13.76 0.70 15.14
N GLU A 391 -13.97 2.02 15.13
CA GLU A 391 -15.27 2.62 15.48
C GLU A 391 -16.38 2.16 14.52
N SER A 392 -16.11 2.09 13.21
CA SER A 392 -17.07 1.61 12.22
C SER A 392 -17.41 0.13 12.44
N PHE A 393 -16.44 -0.71 12.74
CA PHE A 393 -16.68 -2.11 13.11
C PHE A 393 -17.51 -2.27 14.38
N LEU A 394 -17.32 -1.42 15.41
CA LEU A 394 -18.17 -1.43 16.60
C LEU A 394 -19.63 -1.11 16.26
N ASN A 395 -19.86 -0.08 15.45
CA ASN A 395 -21.21 0.30 15.02
C ASN A 395 -21.84 -0.75 14.09
N ALA A 396 -21.03 -1.53 13.38
CA ALA A 396 -21.47 -2.70 12.61
C ALA A 396 -21.77 -3.94 13.48
N GLY A 397 -21.57 -3.89 14.81
CA GLY A 397 -21.75 -5.04 15.69
C GLY A 397 -20.61 -6.07 15.63
N LEU A 398 -19.42 -5.67 15.18
CA LEU A 398 -18.24 -6.52 15.00
C LEU A 398 -17.11 -6.15 15.98
N PRO A 399 -17.26 -6.42 17.30
CA PRO A 399 -16.29 -6.01 18.32
C PRO A 399 -14.91 -6.68 18.15
N SER A 400 -14.87 -7.88 17.58
CA SER A 400 -13.63 -8.59 17.27
C SER A 400 -12.82 -7.90 16.18
N ALA A 401 -13.47 -7.44 15.10
CA ALA A 401 -12.85 -6.63 14.04
C ALA A 401 -12.39 -5.27 14.54
N ALA A 402 -13.20 -4.65 15.41
CA ALA A 402 -12.86 -3.38 16.02
C ALA A 402 -11.57 -3.44 16.84
N LYS A 403 -11.42 -4.47 17.69
CA LYS A 403 -10.21 -4.69 18.50
C LYS A 403 -8.95 -4.78 17.64
N SER A 404 -9.03 -5.48 16.50
CA SER A 404 -7.88 -5.62 15.60
C SER A 404 -7.53 -4.31 14.90
N ALA A 405 -8.52 -3.58 14.40
CA ALA A 405 -8.31 -2.26 13.83
C ALA A 405 -7.65 -1.32 14.84
N PHE A 406 -8.15 -1.24 16.08
CA PHE A 406 -7.54 -0.47 17.15
C PHE A 406 -6.11 -0.92 17.50
N ARG A 407 -5.81 -2.22 17.43
CA ARG A 407 -4.45 -2.73 17.62
C ARG A 407 -3.50 -2.29 16.51
N ARG A 408 -3.95 -2.26 15.25
CA ARG A 408 -3.16 -1.77 14.10
C ARG A 408 -2.92 -0.27 14.14
N ALA A 409 -3.90 0.48 14.65
CA ALA A 409 -3.75 1.91 14.93
C ALA A 409 -2.58 2.17 15.92
N ARG A 410 -2.35 1.26 16.87
CA ARG A 410 -1.29 1.31 17.89
C ARG A 410 0.11 1.00 17.37
N GLU A 411 0.27 0.45 16.16
CA GLU A 411 1.60 0.09 15.62
C GLU A 411 2.50 1.31 15.38
N LEU A 412 1.93 2.52 15.39
CA LEU A 412 2.67 3.77 15.33
C LEU A 412 2.73 4.44 16.70
N THR A 413 3.85 5.13 16.94
CA THR A 413 4.25 5.93 18.11
C THR A 413 3.11 6.51 18.96
N VAL A 414 3.37 6.61 20.26
CA VAL A 414 2.44 7.10 21.29
C VAL A 414 2.00 8.56 21.02
N THR A 415 0.90 8.74 20.28
CA THR A 415 0.16 10.01 20.18
C THR A 415 -1.02 10.03 21.17
N GLU A 416 -1.70 11.19 21.32
CA GLU A 416 -2.89 11.29 22.17
C GLU A 416 -4.07 10.43 21.66
N GLU A 417 -4.20 10.25 20.34
CA GLU A 417 -5.22 9.39 19.72
C GLU A 417 -4.96 7.90 20.01
N ALA A 418 -3.69 7.49 20.12
CA ALA A 418 -3.32 6.15 20.55
C ALA A 418 -3.74 5.88 22.01
N LYS A 419 -3.67 6.88 22.89
CA LYS A 419 -4.15 6.79 24.28
C LYS A 419 -5.67 6.61 24.34
N LYS A 420 -6.42 7.37 23.53
CA LYS A 420 -7.88 7.23 23.38
C LYS A 420 -8.24 5.81 22.90
N THR A 421 -7.49 5.29 21.94
CA THR A 421 -7.69 3.94 21.39
C THR A 421 -7.48 2.84 22.45
N LEU A 422 -6.41 2.94 23.23
CA LEU A 422 -6.13 2.02 24.35
C LEU A 422 -7.21 2.09 25.43
N TYR A 423 -7.71 3.28 25.73
CA TYR A 423 -8.81 3.46 26.67
C TYR A 423 -10.10 2.77 26.20
N THR A 424 -10.45 2.93 24.92
CA THR A 424 -11.63 2.27 24.33
C THR A 424 -11.49 0.74 24.34
N LEU A 425 -10.29 0.21 24.09
CA LEU A 425 -10.02 -1.24 24.21
C LEU A 425 -10.24 -1.75 25.64
N GLY A 426 -9.74 -1.02 26.65
CA GLY A 426 -9.98 -1.35 28.06
C GLY A 426 -11.48 -1.43 28.39
N ARG A 427 -12.27 -0.48 27.85
CA ARG A 427 -13.72 -0.46 28.03
C ARG A 427 -14.44 -1.64 27.42
N ILE A 428 -14.06 -2.04 26.21
CA ILE A 428 -14.65 -3.21 25.56
C ILE A 428 -14.40 -4.47 26.38
N HIS A 429 -13.19 -4.65 26.90
CA HIS A 429 -12.87 -5.80 27.76
C HIS A 429 -13.60 -5.75 29.10
N GLU A 430 -13.80 -4.56 29.68
CA GLU A 430 -14.58 -4.37 30.90
C GLU A 430 -16.06 -4.72 30.69
N GLU A 431 -16.66 -4.24 29.59
CA GLU A 431 -18.07 -4.54 29.22
C GLU A 431 -18.29 -6.02 28.89
N GLN A 432 -17.26 -6.71 28.40
CA GLN A 432 -17.25 -8.15 28.15
C GLN A 432 -16.93 -9.01 29.39
N GLY A 433 -16.73 -8.40 30.57
CA GLY A 433 -16.41 -9.10 31.81
C GLY A 433 -14.97 -9.64 31.89
N SER A 434 -14.10 -9.29 30.93
CA SER A 434 -12.68 -9.67 30.90
C SER A 434 -11.84 -8.70 31.74
N VAL A 435 -12.03 -8.76 33.07
CA VAL A 435 -11.45 -7.83 34.06
C VAL A 435 -9.92 -7.69 33.94
N THR A 436 -9.21 -8.81 33.78
CA THR A 436 -7.73 -8.83 33.70
C THR A 436 -7.19 -8.18 32.44
N GLU A 437 -7.88 -8.32 31.31
CA GLU A 437 -7.50 -7.67 30.06
C GLU A 437 -7.83 -6.17 30.10
N ALA A 438 -8.99 -5.80 30.63
CA ALA A 438 -9.36 -4.40 30.83
C ALA A 438 -8.33 -3.65 31.68
N GLN A 439 -7.88 -4.26 32.78
CA GLN A 439 -6.82 -3.72 33.64
C GLN A 439 -5.53 -3.45 32.88
N LYS A 440 -5.04 -4.39 32.07
CA LYS A 440 -3.80 -4.21 31.29
C LYS A 440 -3.88 -2.98 30.38
N TYR A 441 -5.00 -2.78 29.68
CA TYR A 441 -5.17 -1.62 28.80
C TYR A 441 -5.23 -0.31 29.58
N TYR A 442 -5.96 -0.30 30.69
CA TYR A 442 -6.05 0.88 31.56
C TYR A 442 -4.72 1.22 32.25
N GLU A 443 -3.92 0.25 32.65
CA GLU A 443 -2.58 0.46 33.22
C GLU A 443 -1.62 1.08 32.21
N VAL A 444 -1.70 0.66 30.94
CA VAL A 444 -0.91 1.27 29.86
C VAL A 444 -1.35 2.73 29.64
N VAL A 445 -2.66 3.01 29.58
CA VAL A 445 -3.15 4.39 29.45
C VAL A 445 -2.73 5.24 30.65
N PHE A 446 -2.82 4.70 31.87
CA PHE A 446 -2.40 5.36 33.10
C PHE A 446 -0.90 5.67 33.12
N THR A 447 -0.06 4.74 32.64
CA THR A 447 1.39 4.95 32.53
C THR A 447 1.73 6.05 31.53
N LEU A 448 0.98 6.12 30.43
CA LEU A 448 1.17 7.11 29.36
C LEU A 448 0.57 8.50 29.69
N ASN A 449 -0.44 8.54 30.54
CA ASN A 449 -1.05 9.76 31.06
C ASN A 449 -1.67 9.52 32.45
N PRO A 450 -0.91 9.75 33.53
CA PRO A 450 -1.37 9.55 34.91
C PRO A 450 -2.57 10.42 35.33
N ASN A 451 -2.86 11.47 34.56
CA ASN A 451 -3.96 12.41 34.83
C ASN A 451 -5.26 12.06 34.09
N TYR A 452 -5.33 10.89 33.42
CA TYR A 452 -6.56 10.44 32.75
C TYR A 452 -7.59 9.98 33.80
N LEU A 453 -8.35 10.93 34.34
CA LEU A 453 -9.20 10.79 35.54
C LEU A 453 -10.11 9.56 35.53
N ASP A 454 -10.70 9.22 34.39
CA ASP A 454 -11.62 8.07 34.26
C ASP A 454 -10.91 6.72 34.41
N VAL A 455 -9.66 6.61 33.94
CA VAL A 455 -8.86 5.38 34.00
C VAL A 455 -8.49 5.04 35.44
N CYS A 456 -8.15 6.05 36.25
CA CYS A 456 -7.86 5.87 37.67
C CYS A 456 -9.06 5.30 38.43
N ALA A 457 -10.25 5.85 38.19
CA ALA A 457 -11.48 5.40 38.83
C ALA A 457 -11.81 3.94 38.44
N ARG A 458 -11.64 3.59 37.16
CA ARG A 458 -11.86 2.23 36.65
C ARG A 458 -10.85 1.21 37.15
N LEU A 459 -9.57 1.57 37.23
CA LEU A 459 -8.56 0.69 37.84
C LEU A 459 -8.87 0.44 39.31
N GLN A 460 -9.36 1.45 40.05
CA GLN A 460 -9.78 1.27 41.44
C GLN A 460 -11.02 0.37 41.58
N SER A 461 -12.00 0.48 40.68
CA SER A 461 -13.19 -0.39 40.70
C SER A 461 -12.87 -1.83 40.28
N LEU A 462 -11.99 -2.02 39.29
CA LEU A 462 -11.57 -3.35 38.83
C LEU A 462 -10.64 -4.06 39.82
N ASN A 463 -9.89 -3.31 40.63
CA ASN A 463 -9.04 -3.85 41.70
C ASN A 463 -9.78 -4.09 43.02
N ALA A 464 -11.08 -3.75 43.10
CA ALA A 464 -11.89 -4.03 44.29
C ALA A 464 -12.34 -5.51 44.32
N PRO A 465 -12.22 -6.22 45.44
CA PRO A 465 -12.62 -7.62 45.52
C PRO A 465 -14.14 -7.77 45.65
N SER A 466 -14.83 -8.21 44.60
CA SER A 466 -16.20 -8.74 44.75
C SER A 466 -16.62 -9.76 43.69
N SER A 467 -16.83 -10.98 44.19
CA SER A 467 -17.93 -11.96 43.97
C SER A 467 -18.69 -12.02 42.62
N GLN A 468 -18.65 -13.23 42.05
CA GLN A 468 -19.69 -13.93 41.27
C GLN A 468 -20.31 -13.20 40.06
N HIS A 469 -19.98 -13.68 38.85
CA HIS A 469 -20.97 -13.77 37.76
C HIS A 469 -20.75 -15.03 36.92
N THR A 470 -21.81 -15.85 36.87
CA THR A 470 -21.98 -17.00 35.99
C THR A 470 -22.47 -16.52 34.62
N SER A 471 -21.78 -16.88 33.54
CA SER A 471 -22.24 -16.65 32.17
C SER A 471 -23.28 -17.71 31.77
N ARG A 472 -24.50 -17.27 31.44
CA ARG A 472 -25.46 -18.06 30.64
C ARG A 472 -25.32 -17.68 29.16
N PRO A 473 -25.43 -18.62 28.22
CA PRO A 473 -25.59 -18.28 26.81
C PRO A 473 -27.05 -17.90 26.56
N ASN A 474 -27.29 -16.88 25.73
CA ASN A 474 -28.61 -16.63 25.15
C ASN A 474 -28.56 -16.96 23.64
N PRO A 475 -29.49 -17.77 23.13
CA PRO A 475 -29.56 -18.16 21.73
C PRO A 475 -30.44 -17.17 20.95
N GLU A 476 -30.00 -16.78 19.76
CA GLU A 476 -30.83 -16.54 18.55
C GLU A 476 -29.92 -15.97 17.44
N ASP A 477 -29.12 -16.87 16.85
CA ASP A 477 -28.51 -16.63 15.54
C ASP A 477 -29.57 -16.87 14.47
N THR A 478 -29.87 -15.83 13.69
CA THR A 478 -30.56 -16.01 12.41
C THR A 478 -29.53 -16.44 11.36
N ASP A 479 -29.78 -17.60 10.80
CA ASP A 479 -28.90 -18.47 10.03
C ASP A 479 -28.51 -17.94 8.63
N TRP A 480 -27.81 -16.80 8.57
CA TRP A 480 -27.21 -16.33 7.32
C TRP A 480 -25.99 -17.18 6.91
N TYR A 481 -25.28 -17.72 7.91
CA TYR A 481 -24.10 -18.58 7.75
C TYR A 481 -24.47 -19.96 7.18
N GLY A 482 -25.53 -20.58 7.70
CA GLY A 482 -26.14 -21.75 7.08
C GLY A 482 -26.70 -21.42 5.70
N SER A 483 -27.25 -20.23 5.46
CA SER A 483 -27.74 -19.85 4.12
C SER A 483 -26.63 -19.76 3.07
N LEU A 484 -25.46 -19.17 3.36
CA LEU A 484 -24.32 -19.09 2.43
C LEU A 484 -23.66 -20.46 2.19
N ILE A 485 -23.52 -21.27 3.24
CA ILE A 485 -22.99 -22.64 3.15
C ILE A 485 -23.98 -23.56 2.42
N HIS A 486 -25.27 -23.44 2.70
CA HIS A 486 -26.33 -24.21 2.05
C HIS A 486 -26.57 -23.73 0.61
N GLU A 487 -26.27 -22.47 0.25
CA GLU A 487 -26.28 -21.99 -1.14
C GLU A 487 -25.07 -22.51 -1.93
N LEU A 488 -23.86 -22.41 -1.36
CA LEU A 488 -22.62 -22.92 -1.96
C LEU A 488 -22.58 -24.45 -2.05
N LEU A 489 -23.32 -25.17 -1.19
CA LEU A 489 -23.36 -26.63 -1.12
C LEU A 489 -24.71 -27.27 -1.49
N SER A 490 -25.77 -26.51 -1.84
CA SER A 490 -27.07 -27.11 -2.18
C SER A 490 -27.03 -27.87 -3.51
N PRO A 491 -27.77 -28.99 -3.63
CA PRO A 491 -27.99 -29.65 -4.92
C PRO A 491 -28.77 -28.79 -5.93
N VAL A 492 -29.38 -27.68 -5.49
CA VAL A 492 -30.16 -26.77 -6.35
C VAL A 492 -29.26 -25.82 -7.15
N SER A 493 -28.07 -25.47 -6.64
CA SER A 493 -27.04 -24.76 -7.42
C SER A 493 -26.36 -25.64 -8.49
N GLN A 494 -26.71 -26.93 -8.58
CA GLN A 494 -26.36 -27.81 -9.71
C GLN A 494 -27.34 -27.72 -10.90
N ARG A 495 -28.51 -27.07 -10.77
CA ARG A 495 -29.55 -27.03 -11.82
C ARG A 495 -29.54 -25.76 -12.70
N GLY A 496 -28.61 -24.84 -12.48
CA GLY A 496 -28.55 -23.55 -13.19
C GLY A 496 -27.55 -23.46 -14.35
N PHE A 497 -26.72 -24.49 -14.56
CA PHE A 497 -25.78 -24.56 -15.68
C PHE A 497 -25.82 -25.99 -16.20
N ASP A 498 -26.10 -26.17 -17.49
CA ASP A 498 -26.24 -27.48 -18.13
C ASP A 498 -25.08 -28.43 -17.76
N LEU A 499 -25.40 -29.49 -17.04
CA LEU A 499 -24.48 -30.56 -16.63
C LEU A 499 -25.06 -31.93 -17.02
N ALA A 500 -25.51 -32.05 -18.27
CA ALA A 500 -25.57 -33.36 -18.90
C ALA A 500 -24.18 -33.69 -19.48
N PRO A 501 -23.62 -34.87 -19.24
CA PRO A 501 -22.44 -35.31 -19.96
C PRO A 501 -22.88 -35.66 -21.37
N GLU A 502 -22.53 -34.84 -22.37
CA GLU A 502 -22.73 -35.27 -23.76
C GLU A 502 -21.81 -36.45 -24.11
N ASP A 503 -20.67 -36.63 -23.42
CA ASP A 503 -19.64 -37.61 -23.84
C ASP A 503 -18.93 -38.41 -22.70
N GLY A 504 -19.52 -38.55 -21.52
CA GLY A 504 -18.98 -39.45 -20.47
C GLY A 504 -17.69 -38.99 -19.77
N VAL A 505 -17.26 -37.73 -19.96
CA VAL A 505 -16.15 -37.10 -19.24
C VAL A 505 -16.69 -36.10 -18.21
N PRO A 506 -16.32 -36.17 -16.92
CA PRO A 506 -16.79 -35.24 -15.90
C PRO A 506 -16.27 -33.82 -16.16
N HIS A 507 -17.14 -32.82 -15.98
CA HIS A 507 -16.82 -31.40 -16.14
C HIS A 507 -15.68 -30.96 -15.18
N PRO A 508 -14.70 -30.12 -15.61
CA PRO A 508 -13.54 -29.73 -14.79
C PRO A 508 -13.90 -29.22 -13.39
N ARG A 509 -14.93 -28.38 -13.30
CA ARG A 509 -15.47 -27.86 -12.03
C ARG A 509 -15.97 -28.96 -11.07
N THR A 510 -16.52 -30.06 -11.60
CA THR A 510 -16.97 -31.20 -10.80
C THR A 510 -15.79 -31.96 -10.22
N THR A 511 -14.73 -32.12 -11.01
CA THR A 511 -13.46 -32.69 -10.56
C THR A 511 -12.81 -31.82 -9.50
N GLU A 512 -12.76 -30.50 -9.70
CA GLU A 512 -12.23 -29.54 -8.70
C GLU A 512 -12.99 -29.61 -7.37
N LEU A 513 -14.32 -29.60 -7.38
CA LEU A 513 -15.11 -29.71 -6.16
C LEU A 513 -14.93 -31.05 -5.44
N THR A 514 -14.73 -32.14 -6.20
CA THR A 514 -14.45 -33.46 -5.64
C THR A 514 -13.08 -33.48 -4.96
N THR A 515 -12.06 -32.89 -5.58
CA THR A 515 -10.73 -32.77 -4.95
C THR A 515 -10.76 -31.94 -3.66
N VAL A 516 -11.56 -30.86 -3.61
CA VAL A 516 -11.74 -30.05 -2.39
C VAL A 516 -12.42 -30.86 -1.28
N ALA A 517 -13.45 -31.65 -1.62
CA ALA A 517 -14.15 -32.48 -0.64
C ALA A 517 -13.26 -33.59 -0.07
N GLU A 518 -12.44 -34.24 -0.90
CA GLU A 518 -11.45 -35.22 -0.47
C GLU A 518 -10.40 -34.59 0.44
N HIS A 519 -9.89 -33.41 0.05
CA HIS A 519 -8.92 -32.68 0.84
C HIS A 519 -9.52 -32.27 2.21
N ARG A 520 -10.76 -31.77 2.23
CA ARG A 520 -11.50 -31.46 3.47
C ARG A 520 -11.56 -32.67 4.39
N LYS A 521 -11.99 -33.82 3.87
CA LYS A 521 -12.12 -35.06 4.65
C LYS A 521 -10.77 -35.48 5.25
N ARG A 522 -9.68 -35.37 4.46
CA ARG A 522 -8.32 -35.69 4.90
C ARG A 522 -7.88 -34.76 6.04
N LEU A 523 -8.01 -33.45 5.88
CA LEU A 523 -7.62 -32.46 6.87
C LEU A 523 -8.46 -32.53 8.16
N LEU A 524 -9.77 -32.78 8.05
CA LEU A 524 -10.62 -32.99 9.22
C LEU A 524 -10.23 -34.24 10.03
N SER A 525 -9.79 -35.32 9.36
CA SER A 525 -9.30 -36.53 10.04
C SER A 525 -8.04 -36.25 10.88
N ILE A 526 -7.17 -35.37 10.38
CA ILE A 526 -5.98 -34.91 11.10
C ILE A 526 -6.38 -34.09 12.32
N ILE A 527 -7.29 -33.13 12.18
CA ILE A 527 -7.76 -32.34 13.32
C ILE A 527 -8.37 -33.24 14.42
N SER A 528 -9.12 -34.28 14.04
CA SER A 528 -9.73 -35.19 15.02
C SER A 528 -8.74 -36.09 15.76
N GLU A 529 -7.65 -36.49 15.12
CA GLU A 529 -6.67 -37.41 15.73
C GLU A 529 -5.65 -36.68 16.62
N TYR A 530 -5.32 -35.43 16.31
CA TYR A 530 -4.22 -34.71 16.96
C TYR A 530 -4.64 -33.88 18.18
N ALA A 531 -5.93 -33.89 18.56
CA ALA A 531 -6.49 -33.20 19.72
C ALA A 531 -5.87 -31.79 19.92
N LEU A 532 -5.90 -30.97 18.87
CA LEU A 532 -5.12 -29.73 18.74
C LEU A 532 -5.43 -28.61 19.76
N ASP A 533 -6.26 -28.82 20.79
CA ASP A 533 -6.41 -27.88 21.91
C ASP A 533 -6.75 -28.56 23.23
N SER A 534 -5.99 -28.27 24.30
CA SER A 534 -6.51 -28.31 25.68
C SER A 534 -5.63 -27.67 26.78
N GLN A 535 -4.38 -27.24 26.56
CA GLN A 535 -3.59 -26.61 27.64
C GLN A 535 -2.57 -25.57 27.15
N ASP A 536 -2.99 -24.31 27.04
CA ASP A 536 -2.06 -23.20 27.27
C ASP A 536 -1.76 -23.13 28.76
N LYS A 537 -0.69 -23.80 29.18
CA LYS A 537 -0.10 -23.54 30.50
C LYS A 537 0.52 -22.16 30.45
N VAL A 538 -0.07 -21.25 31.23
CA VAL A 538 0.47 -19.93 31.57
C VAL A 538 1.90 -20.13 32.07
N ALA A 539 2.88 -19.78 31.24
CA ALA A 539 4.28 -19.77 31.63
C ALA A 539 4.61 -18.38 32.21
N ASP A 540 4.62 -18.29 33.54
CA ASP A 540 5.24 -17.20 34.29
C ASP A 540 6.76 -17.18 34.04
N ALA A 541 7.33 -16.09 33.50
CA ALA A 541 8.68 -15.59 33.82
C ALA A 541 9.08 -14.34 32.99
N LYS A 542 10.08 -13.62 33.50
CA LYS A 542 10.47 -12.20 33.29
C LYS A 542 11.84 -12.05 32.57
N LEU A 543 12.05 -10.91 31.88
CA LEU A 543 13.32 -10.22 31.43
C LEU A 543 14.16 -10.84 30.28
N ASP A 544 15.03 -10.10 29.55
CA ASP A 544 14.98 -8.78 28.86
C ASP A 544 15.90 -8.64 27.59
N TYR A 545 15.36 -8.16 26.46
CA TYR A 545 15.85 -8.32 25.05
C TYR A 545 15.92 -9.76 24.54
N ASP A 546 14.93 -10.49 24.97
CA ASP A 546 15.11 -11.84 25.43
C ASP A 546 13.74 -12.45 25.41
N VAL A 547 13.58 -13.60 24.76
CA VAL A 547 12.43 -14.51 24.95
C VAL A 547 11.05 -13.94 24.52
N ALA A 548 10.82 -12.64 24.59
CA ALA A 548 9.58 -11.93 24.39
C ALA A 548 9.12 -11.95 22.93
N ALA A 549 10.03 -12.02 21.95
CA ALA A 549 9.66 -12.23 20.56
C ALA A 549 9.10 -13.64 20.33
N TYR A 550 9.73 -14.65 20.94
CA TYR A 550 9.28 -16.04 20.92
C TYR A 550 8.01 -16.25 21.77
N MET A 551 7.86 -15.54 22.88
CA MET A 551 6.62 -15.48 23.65
C MET A 551 5.51 -14.75 22.90
N ARG A 552 5.79 -13.64 22.20
CA ARG A 552 4.78 -12.98 21.32
C ARG A 552 4.40 -13.89 20.16
N TYR A 553 5.32 -14.72 19.69
CA TYR A 553 5.03 -15.75 18.71
C TYR A 553 4.18 -16.87 19.30
N ASP A 554 4.41 -17.32 20.53
CA ASP A 554 3.58 -18.35 21.18
C ASP A 554 2.23 -17.81 21.68
N CYS A 555 2.18 -16.55 22.11
CA CYS A 555 0.99 -15.82 22.57
C CYS A 555 0.54 -14.83 21.50
N SER A 556 0.36 -15.32 20.27
CA SER A 556 0.08 -14.42 19.17
C SER A 556 -1.39 -14.03 19.10
N VAL A 557 -1.63 -12.96 18.37
CA VAL A 557 -2.99 -12.46 18.15
C VAL A 557 -3.79 -13.49 17.31
N PRO A 558 -5.13 -13.55 17.44
CA PRO A 558 -5.95 -14.56 16.74
C PRO A 558 -5.68 -14.68 15.24
N GLU A 559 -5.23 -13.62 14.60
CA GLU A 559 -4.93 -13.57 13.18
C GLU A 559 -3.62 -14.28 12.81
N ASP A 560 -2.58 -14.10 13.63
CA ASP A 560 -1.33 -14.83 13.53
C ASP A 560 -1.57 -16.32 13.82
N GLU A 561 -2.39 -16.63 14.83
CA GLU A 561 -2.78 -18.00 15.15
C GLU A 561 -3.59 -18.67 14.04
N ALA A 562 -4.40 -17.93 13.28
CA ALA A 562 -5.11 -18.50 12.12
C ALA A 562 -4.14 -18.99 11.05
N LYS A 563 -3.12 -18.18 10.72
CA LYS A 563 -2.06 -18.56 9.76
C LYS A 563 -1.27 -19.77 10.26
N LYS A 564 -0.86 -19.74 11.53
CA LYS A 564 -0.13 -20.85 12.18
C LYS A 564 -0.93 -22.15 12.20
N SER A 565 -2.22 -22.07 12.47
CA SER A 565 -3.11 -23.23 12.54
C SER A 565 -3.32 -23.84 11.15
N LEU A 566 -3.58 -23.01 10.14
CA LEU A 566 -3.73 -23.46 8.76
C LEU A 566 -2.43 -24.08 8.23
N GLU A 567 -1.28 -23.46 8.47
CA GLU A 567 0.01 -24.03 8.08
C GLU A 567 0.26 -25.37 8.79
N LEU A 568 0.06 -25.42 10.10
CA LEU A 568 0.26 -26.62 10.91
C LEU A 568 -0.58 -27.81 10.43
N VAL A 569 -1.87 -27.58 10.19
CA VAL A 569 -2.79 -28.63 9.71
C VAL A 569 -2.37 -29.15 8.34
N ASN A 570 -1.94 -28.26 7.44
CA ASN A 570 -1.44 -28.64 6.12
C ASN A 570 -0.08 -29.38 6.20
N MET A 571 0.77 -29.05 7.16
CA MET A 571 2.04 -29.74 7.40
C MET A 571 1.81 -31.16 7.92
N LEU A 572 0.92 -31.33 8.90
CA LEU A 572 0.50 -32.65 9.40
C LEU A 572 -0.10 -33.53 8.30
N ASP A 573 -0.82 -32.92 7.36
CA ASP A 573 -1.34 -33.60 6.18
C ASP A 573 -0.26 -34.13 5.25
N CYS A 574 0.78 -33.34 5.03
CA CYS A 574 1.96 -33.77 4.28
C CYS A 574 2.65 -34.95 4.97
N ILE A 575 2.81 -34.90 6.30
CA ILE A 575 3.41 -35.99 7.08
C ILE A 575 2.65 -37.30 6.86
N LYS A 576 1.32 -37.26 6.95
CA LYS A 576 0.48 -38.45 6.74
C LYS A 576 0.51 -38.96 5.32
N HIS A 577 0.51 -38.06 4.34
CA HIS A 577 0.39 -38.43 2.93
C HIS A 577 1.69 -39.02 2.38
N TYR A 578 2.84 -38.45 2.76
CA TYR A 578 4.15 -38.83 2.23
C TYR A 578 4.99 -39.70 3.17
N GLY A 579 4.56 -39.87 4.42
CA GLY A 579 5.22 -40.73 5.41
C GLY A 579 4.97 -42.23 5.19
N PRO A 580 5.34 -43.08 6.17
CA PRO A 580 5.87 -42.72 7.49
C PRO A 580 7.29 -42.15 7.43
N PHE A 581 7.59 -41.24 8.35
CA PHE A 581 8.93 -40.69 8.57
C PHE A 581 9.48 -41.21 9.89
N SER A 582 10.80 -41.36 9.97
CA SER A 582 11.50 -41.87 11.15
C SER A 582 12.41 -40.84 11.79
N LYS A 583 12.96 -39.89 11.01
CA LYS A 583 13.95 -38.94 11.51
C LYS A 583 13.90 -37.61 10.77
N SER A 584 13.54 -36.56 11.49
CA SER A 584 13.29 -35.22 10.93
C SER A 584 14.29 -34.16 11.36
N LEU A 585 14.44 -33.11 10.55
CA LEU A 585 15.13 -31.86 10.89
C LEU A 585 14.23 -30.66 10.56
N ASP A 586 14.02 -29.75 11.51
CA ASP A 586 13.39 -28.46 11.25
C ASP A 586 14.44 -27.34 11.17
N ILE A 587 14.43 -26.55 10.09
CA ILE A 587 15.30 -25.41 9.85
C ILE A 587 14.60 -24.13 10.29
N GLY A 588 15.25 -23.36 11.15
CA GLY A 588 14.64 -22.20 11.82
C GLY A 588 13.72 -22.64 12.95
N ALA A 589 14.19 -23.58 13.77
CA ALA A 589 13.36 -24.28 14.75
C ALA A 589 12.74 -23.36 15.82
N ALA A 590 13.30 -22.17 16.06
CA ALA A 590 12.74 -21.13 16.92
C ALA A 590 12.20 -21.66 18.26
N THR A 591 10.87 -21.68 18.47
CA THR A 591 10.23 -22.14 19.72
C THR A 591 10.14 -23.66 19.86
N GLY A 592 10.65 -24.41 18.88
CA GLY A 592 10.56 -25.86 18.82
C GLY A 592 9.17 -26.40 18.47
N ARG A 593 8.27 -25.56 17.93
CA ARG A 593 6.87 -25.92 17.60
C ARG A 593 6.79 -27.20 16.76
N TYR A 594 7.55 -27.28 15.67
CA TYR A 594 7.49 -28.42 14.74
C TYR A 594 8.28 -29.64 15.23
N PRO A 595 9.54 -29.52 15.69
CA PRO A 595 10.27 -30.68 16.23
C PRO A 595 9.57 -31.34 17.41
N THR A 596 8.96 -30.56 18.32
CA THR A 596 8.23 -31.09 19.48
C THR A 596 7.01 -31.90 19.04
N LEU A 597 6.24 -31.37 18.09
CA LEU A 597 5.09 -32.08 17.54
C LEU A 597 5.50 -33.37 16.82
N LEU A 598 6.56 -33.32 16.01
CA LEU A 598 7.10 -34.49 15.31
C LEU A 598 7.56 -35.57 16.30
N ALA A 599 8.24 -35.17 17.38
CA ALA A 599 8.67 -36.09 18.44
C ALA A 599 7.49 -36.75 19.16
N GLN A 600 6.39 -36.03 19.37
CA GLN A 600 5.14 -36.59 19.91
C GLN A 600 4.51 -37.65 18.99
N GLN A 601 4.83 -37.63 17.68
CA GLN A 601 4.41 -38.65 16.72
C GLN A 601 5.38 -39.84 16.64
N GLY A 602 6.38 -39.91 17.53
CA GLY A 602 7.38 -40.97 17.54
C GLY A 602 8.48 -40.80 16.49
N ILE A 603 8.56 -39.64 15.83
CA ILE A 603 9.63 -39.32 14.87
C ILE A 603 10.84 -38.81 15.66
N GLN A 604 12.04 -39.30 15.35
CA GLN A 604 13.25 -38.76 15.96
C GLN A 604 13.53 -37.35 15.42
N ALA A 605 13.08 -36.33 16.15
CA ALA A 605 13.11 -34.94 15.67
C ALA A 605 14.36 -34.16 16.09
N PHE A 606 14.86 -33.37 15.15
CA PHE A 606 15.96 -32.42 15.32
C PHE A 606 15.49 -31.03 14.92
N GLY A 607 16.08 -30.01 15.53
CA GLY A 607 15.87 -28.61 15.13
C GLY A 607 17.21 -27.90 14.99
N VAL A 608 17.34 -27.05 13.99
CA VAL A 608 18.49 -26.16 13.81
C VAL A 608 18.03 -24.71 13.75
N ASP A 609 18.74 -23.84 14.47
CA ASP A 609 18.51 -22.40 14.42
C ASP A 609 19.86 -21.66 14.43
N LEU A 610 19.92 -20.51 13.78
CA LEU A 610 21.12 -19.69 13.70
C LEU A 610 21.43 -19.07 15.07
N GLU A 611 20.38 -18.68 15.79
CA GLU A 611 20.47 -17.93 17.04
C GLU A 611 20.60 -18.87 18.25
N PRO A 612 21.68 -18.78 19.04
CA PRO A 612 21.86 -19.60 20.25
C PRO A 612 20.68 -19.52 21.22
N MET A 613 20.07 -18.34 21.34
CA MET A 613 18.95 -18.09 22.27
C MET A 613 17.67 -18.84 21.86
N ALA A 614 17.43 -19.03 20.57
CA ALA A 614 16.29 -19.81 20.07
C ALA A 614 16.43 -21.28 20.47
N VAL A 615 17.63 -21.83 20.28
CA VAL A 615 17.98 -23.20 20.66
C VAL A 615 17.79 -23.43 22.16
N GLU A 616 18.25 -22.50 22.99
CA GLU A 616 18.09 -22.59 24.44
C GLU A 616 16.62 -22.50 24.86
N TYR A 617 15.86 -21.58 24.26
CA TYR A 617 14.42 -21.44 24.52
C TYR A 617 13.64 -22.71 24.13
N ALA A 618 13.91 -23.28 22.96
CA ALA A 618 13.28 -24.51 22.49
C ALA A 618 13.53 -25.70 23.44
N ARG A 619 14.78 -25.86 23.91
CA ARG A 619 15.16 -26.90 24.88
C ARG A 619 14.45 -26.75 26.22
N GLN A 620 14.32 -25.51 26.71
CA GLN A 620 13.62 -25.24 27.97
C GLN A 620 12.13 -25.53 27.84
N LYS A 621 11.50 -25.17 26.72
CA LYS A 621 10.08 -25.40 26.46
C LYS A 621 9.74 -26.86 26.25
N SER A 622 10.62 -27.64 25.63
CA SER A 622 10.34 -29.04 25.29
C SER A 622 10.44 -30.01 26.47
N ASN A 623 10.87 -29.56 27.66
CA ASN A 623 11.22 -30.39 28.83
C ASN A 623 10.20 -31.51 29.14
N GLY A 624 10.46 -32.71 28.62
CA GLY A 624 9.64 -33.92 28.73
C GLY A 624 10.34 -35.14 28.10
N ALA A 625 9.71 -36.33 28.18
CA ALA A 625 10.32 -37.62 27.80
C ALA A 625 10.57 -37.83 26.28
N LEU A 626 10.14 -36.90 25.42
CA LEU A 626 10.27 -36.93 23.96
C LEU A 626 10.99 -35.67 23.45
N ASN A 627 12.12 -35.32 24.07
CA ASN A 627 12.86 -34.09 23.78
C ASN A 627 13.52 -34.13 22.38
N PRO A 628 13.18 -33.19 21.47
CA PRO A 628 13.90 -33.03 20.22
C PRO A 628 15.35 -32.58 20.45
N ASN A 629 16.24 -32.93 19.52
CA ASN A 629 17.64 -32.49 19.56
C ASN A 629 17.80 -31.15 18.85
N PHE A 630 17.99 -30.07 19.61
CA PHE A 630 18.22 -28.74 19.05
C PHE A 630 19.71 -28.42 18.91
N HIS A 631 20.11 -27.89 17.76
CA HIS A 631 21.48 -27.51 17.41
C HIS A 631 21.54 -26.05 16.97
N GLN A 632 22.61 -25.35 17.35
CA GLN A 632 22.93 -24.07 16.71
C GLN A 632 23.60 -24.36 15.36
N GLY A 633 23.16 -23.70 14.29
CA GLY A 633 23.76 -23.86 12.97
C GLY A 633 23.19 -22.93 11.91
N ASP A 634 23.98 -22.67 10.88
CA ASP A 634 23.55 -21.93 9.70
C ASP A 634 22.91 -22.87 8.68
N ALA A 635 21.75 -22.53 8.16
CA ALA A 635 21.06 -23.33 7.13
C ALA A 635 21.88 -23.46 5.83
N ARG A 636 22.84 -22.55 5.59
CA ARG A 636 23.77 -22.59 4.45
C ARG A 636 24.94 -23.57 4.66
N ALA A 637 25.11 -24.08 5.88
CA ALA A 637 26.14 -25.05 6.26
C ALA A 637 25.63 -25.88 7.44
N LEU A 638 24.72 -26.81 7.17
CA LEU A 638 24.02 -27.57 8.19
C LEU A 638 24.99 -28.45 9.00
N PRO A 639 24.94 -28.42 10.36
CA PRO A 639 25.88 -29.14 11.22
C PRO A 639 25.52 -30.63 11.37
N PHE A 640 25.18 -31.28 10.25
CA PHE A 640 24.74 -32.66 10.19
C PHE A 640 25.44 -33.40 9.06
N GLU A 641 25.54 -34.72 9.22
CA GLU A 641 26.12 -35.59 8.21
C GLU A 641 25.22 -35.69 6.98
N SER A 642 25.81 -36.09 5.86
CA SER A 642 25.05 -36.35 4.64
C SER A 642 24.10 -37.52 4.85
N THR A 643 22.91 -37.50 4.22
CA THR A 643 21.93 -38.60 4.23
C THR A 643 21.49 -39.06 5.63
N GLN A 644 21.14 -38.11 6.50
CA GLN A 644 20.78 -38.37 7.88
C GLN A 644 19.25 -38.34 8.13
N PHE A 645 18.49 -37.60 7.33
CA PHE A 645 17.07 -37.32 7.58
C PHE A 645 16.18 -37.82 6.44
N ASP A 646 14.99 -38.31 6.77
CA ASP A 646 13.95 -38.65 5.79
C ASP A 646 12.90 -37.55 5.62
N LEU A 647 12.86 -36.59 6.55
CA LEU A 647 12.04 -35.38 6.49
C LEU A 647 12.85 -34.15 6.90
N ILE A 648 12.82 -33.09 6.09
CA ILE A 648 13.31 -31.76 6.48
C ILE A 648 12.18 -30.72 6.37
N THR A 649 11.91 -29.97 7.42
CA THR A 649 10.91 -28.90 7.42
C THR A 649 11.59 -27.53 7.51
N CYS A 650 11.01 -26.50 6.88
CA CYS A 650 11.45 -25.11 6.96
C CYS A 650 10.19 -24.23 6.96
N MET A 651 9.70 -23.94 8.16
CA MET A 651 8.31 -23.56 8.36
C MET A 651 8.16 -22.09 8.76
N MET A 652 6.92 -21.61 8.79
CA MET A 652 6.53 -20.25 9.17
C MET A 652 7.28 -19.11 8.50
N GLY A 653 7.59 -19.26 7.21
CA GLY A 653 8.25 -18.20 6.45
C GLY A 653 9.72 -18.01 6.77
N THR A 654 10.35 -18.99 7.44
CA THR A 654 11.81 -19.02 7.68
C THR A 654 12.61 -18.80 6.39
N ALA A 655 12.14 -19.33 5.26
CA ALA A 655 12.81 -19.15 3.97
C ALA A 655 12.98 -17.68 3.56
N ALA A 656 12.09 -16.77 3.98
CA ALA A 656 12.17 -15.34 3.69
C ALA A 656 13.20 -14.59 4.56
N HIS A 657 13.79 -15.25 5.56
CA HIS A 657 14.89 -14.69 6.35
C HIS A 657 16.24 -14.82 5.66
N PHE A 658 16.36 -15.72 4.68
CA PHE A 658 17.58 -15.87 3.89
C PHE A 658 17.62 -14.79 2.79
N PRO A 659 18.78 -14.18 2.54
CA PRO A 659 18.98 -13.44 1.30
C PRO A 659 18.63 -14.34 0.11
N ARG A 660 17.86 -13.83 -0.85
CA ARG A 660 17.38 -14.62 -1.99
C ARG A 660 18.50 -15.37 -2.75
N GLN A 661 19.69 -14.78 -2.81
CA GLN A 661 20.88 -15.36 -3.43
C GLN A 661 21.45 -16.59 -2.70
N ASP A 662 21.14 -16.76 -1.42
CA ASP A 662 21.63 -17.86 -0.58
C ASP A 662 20.71 -19.08 -0.58
N VAL A 663 19.47 -18.94 -1.06
CA VAL A 663 18.47 -20.02 -1.10
C VAL A 663 18.96 -21.25 -1.86
N PRO A 664 19.64 -21.14 -3.02
CA PRO A 664 20.21 -22.31 -3.69
C PRO A 664 21.20 -23.09 -2.82
N THR A 665 22.00 -22.39 -2.00
CA THR A 665 22.94 -23.00 -1.06
C THR A 665 22.19 -23.74 0.05
N VAL A 666 21.13 -23.14 0.60
CA VAL A 666 20.27 -23.79 1.60
C VAL A 666 19.62 -25.05 1.02
N LEU A 667 19.08 -24.99 -0.19
CA LEU A 667 18.50 -26.15 -0.88
C LEU A 667 19.54 -27.25 -1.14
N SER A 668 20.77 -26.90 -1.47
CA SER A 668 21.87 -27.86 -1.62
C SER A 668 22.20 -28.57 -0.30
N GLU A 669 22.21 -27.85 0.83
CA GLU A 669 22.42 -28.44 2.14
C GLU A 669 21.26 -29.33 2.59
N ILE A 670 20.01 -28.92 2.31
CA ILE A 670 18.82 -29.77 2.49
C ILE A 670 18.98 -31.06 1.67
N HIS A 671 19.38 -30.94 0.40
CA HIS A 671 19.59 -32.09 -0.48
C HIS A 671 20.68 -33.01 0.05
N ARG A 672 21.79 -32.47 0.57
CA ARG A 672 22.89 -33.24 1.16
C ARG A 672 22.42 -34.03 2.39
N CYS A 673 21.69 -33.39 3.29
CA CYS A 673 21.24 -33.98 4.56
C CYS A 673 20.11 -35.00 4.39
N LEU A 674 19.31 -34.91 3.33
CA LEU A 674 18.24 -35.88 3.05
C LEU A 674 18.78 -37.22 2.55
N VAL A 675 18.16 -38.32 2.97
CA VAL A 675 18.32 -39.63 2.33
C VAL A 675 17.68 -39.62 0.93
N PRO A 676 18.13 -40.47 -0.03
CA PRO A 676 17.40 -40.67 -1.29
C PRO A 676 15.94 -41.06 -1.02
N GLY A 677 15.00 -40.43 -1.71
CA GLY A 677 13.56 -40.58 -1.47
C GLY A 677 13.01 -39.77 -0.30
N GLY A 678 13.85 -39.09 0.49
CA GLY A 678 13.43 -38.21 1.59
C GLY A 678 12.78 -36.92 1.09
N PHE A 679 11.95 -36.32 1.94
CA PHE A 679 11.11 -35.16 1.60
C PHE A 679 11.56 -33.90 2.33
N CYS A 680 11.39 -32.74 1.68
CA CYS A 680 11.44 -31.44 2.34
C CYS A 680 10.13 -30.66 2.13
N VAL A 681 9.66 -30.02 3.20
CA VAL A 681 8.47 -29.18 3.22
C VAL A 681 8.88 -27.77 3.65
N ILE A 682 8.66 -26.79 2.78
CA ILE A 682 9.01 -25.39 3.02
C ILE A 682 7.75 -24.54 2.94
N SER A 683 7.43 -23.77 3.98
CA SER A 683 6.38 -22.75 3.91
C SER A 683 6.96 -21.34 3.88
N THR A 684 6.42 -20.47 3.02
CA THR A 684 6.85 -19.08 2.95
C THR A 684 5.75 -18.11 2.51
N TRP A 685 6.01 -16.82 2.68
CA TRP A 685 5.11 -15.73 2.34
C TRP A 685 4.95 -15.61 0.82
N ASP A 686 3.70 -15.52 0.36
CA ASP A 686 3.39 -15.35 -1.06
C ASP A 686 3.22 -13.85 -1.37
N ILE A 687 4.26 -13.22 -1.91
CA ILE A 687 4.24 -11.79 -2.26
C ILE A 687 3.32 -11.44 -3.43
N GLU A 688 2.83 -12.44 -4.16
CA GLU A 688 1.86 -12.26 -5.24
C GLU A 688 0.42 -12.20 -4.68
N CYS A 689 0.23 -12.40 -3.38
CA CYS A 689 -1.05 -12.22 -2.70
C CYS A 689 -1.39 -10.72 -2.50
N PRO A 690 -2.54 -10.24 -3.02
CA PRO A 690 -2.90 -8.82 -2.96
C PRO A 690 -3.24 -8.32 -1.55
N HIS A 691 -3.53 -9.23 -0.63
CA HIS A 691 -3.87 -8.95 0.77
C HIS A 691 -2.89 -9.60 1.75
N LEU A 692 -1.63 -9.77 1.34
CA LEU A 692 -0.57 -10.31 2.20
C LEU A 692 -0.42 -9.48 3.48
N THR A 693 -0.57 -10.14 4.63
CA THR A 693 -0.10 -9.63 5.92
C THR A 693 0.93 -10.58 6.52
N TYR A 694 2.01 -10.02 7.07
CA TYR A 694 3.01 -10.76 7.83
C TYR A 694 2.58 -10.88 9.29
N LEU A 695 3.20 -11.78 10.05
CA LEU A 695 2.94 -11.90 11.48
C LEU A 695 3.14 -10.56 12.21
N SER A 696 2.31 -10.32 13.21
CA SER A 696 2.34 -9.11 14.03
C SER A 696 3.64 -8.95 14.82
N ILE A 697 4.40 -10.04 15.01
CA ILE A 697 5.69 -10.04 15.70
C ILE A 697 6.78 -9.27 14.95
N TYR A 698 6.65 -9.09 13.64
CA TYR A 698 7.67 -8.46 12.82
C TYR A 698 7.51 -6.93 12.81
N SER A 699 8.63 -6.25 12.97
CA SER A 699 8.72 -4.80 12.73
C SER A 699 8.52 -4.47 11.24
N HIS A 700 8.26 -3.20 10.94
CA HIS A 700 8.11 -2.74 9.56
C HIS A 700 9.37 -3.04 8.71
N GLU A 701 10.56 -2.77 9.25
CA GLU A 701 11.83 -3.04 8.57
C GLU A 701 12.03 -4.52 8.26
N GLN A 702 11.67 -5.41 9.20
CA GLN A 702 11.73 -6.86 8.98
C GLN A 702 10.74 -7.32 7.91
N LYS A 703 9.51 -6.80 7.92
CA LYS A 703 8.50 -7.12 6.89
C LYS A 703 8.98 -6.71 5.49
N GLU A 704 9.64 -5.56 5.38
CA GLU A 704 10.19 -5.09 4.11
C GLU A 704 11.39 -5.92 3.65
N LEU A 705 12.30 -6.28 4.55
CA LEU A 705 13.40 -7.19 4.26
C LEU A 705 12.89 -8.56 3.76
N MET A 706 11.87 -9.11 4.42
CA MET A 706 11.25 -10.38 4.03
C MET A 706 10.57 -10.27 2.66
N ARG A 707 9.94 -9.13 2.35
CA ARG A 707 9.35 -8.87 1.03
C ARG A 707 10.42 -8.88 -0.08
N GLN A 708 11.60 -8.33 0.20
CA GLN A 708 12.73 -8.32 -0.75
C GLN A 708 13.33 -9.72 -0.95
N ASN A 709 13.35 -10.53 0.11
CA ASN A 709 13.86 -11.89 0.10
C ASN A 709 12.86 -12.93 -0.42
N ALA A 710 11.58 -12.57 -0.54
CA ALA A 710 10.53 -13.49 -0.92
C ALA A 710 10.77 -14.13 -2.29
N ILE A 711 10.29 -15.36 -2.42
CA ILE A 711 10.49 -16.20 -3.60
C ILE A 711 9.10 -16.46 -4.18
N SER A 712 8.95 -16.25 -5.49
CA SER A 712 7.72 -16.61 -6.18
C SER A 712 7.56 -18.13 -6.23
N ARG A 713 6.32 -18.62 -6.38
CA ARG A 713 6.04 -20.07 -6.53
C ARG A 713 6.79 -20.67 -7.72
N ALA A 714 6.88 -19.92 -8.82
CA ALA A 714 7.60 -20.32 -10.02
C ALA A 714 9.12 -20.40 -9.80
N ASP A 715 9.71 -19.43 -9.10
CA ASP A 715 11.15 -19.41 -8.83
C ASP A 715 11.54 -20.49 -7.82
N ALA A 716 10.70 -20.73 -6.80
CA ALA A 716 10.93 -21.79 -5.82
C ALA A 716 10.95 -23.18 -6.49
N SER A 717 10.04 -23.44 -7.43
CA SER A 717 10.03 -24.66 -8.25
C SER A 717 11.31 -24.82 -9.07
N LYS A 718 11.70 -23.77 -9.81
CA LYS A 718 12.94 -23.77 -10.61
C LYS A 718 14.19 -24.02 -9.77
N MET A 719 14.30 -23.35 -8.62
CA MET A 719 15.45 -23.49 -7.72
C MET A 719 15.52 -24.91 -7.14
N ALA A 720 14.39 -25.51 -6.74
CA ALA A 720 14.35 -26.88 -6.24
C ALA A 720 14.78 -27.89 -7.31
N THR A 721 14.22 -27.79 -8.53
CA THR A 721 14.60 -28.69 -9.63
C THR A 721 16.08 -28.56 -10.01
N ALA A 722 16.63 -27.34 -10.00
CA ALA A 722 18.05 -27.11 -10.26
C ALA A 722 18.97 -27.78 -9.23
N GLN A 723 18.49 -27.99 -8.00
CA GLN A 723 19.22 -28.68 -6.93
C GLN A 723 18.96 -30.21 -6.87
N GLY A 724 18.28 -30.77 -7.89
CA GLY A 724 18.05 -32.21 -7.99
C GLY A 724 16.79 -32.72 -7.29
N PHE A 725 15.88 -31.84 -6.90
CA PHE A 725 14.59 -32.23 -6.32
C PHE A 725 13.49 -32.43 -7.37
N VAL A 726 12.56 -33.34 -7.08
CA VAL A 726 11.22 -33.37 -7.69
C VAL A 726 10.31 -32.47 -6.87
N VAL A 727 9.58 -31.57 -7.55
CA VAL A 727 8.50 -30.80 -6.92
C VAL A 727 7.24 -31.65 -6.97
N GLU A 728 6.82 -32.16 -5.81
CA GLU A 728 5.64 -33.03 -5.69
C GLU A 728 4.36 -32.18 -5.65
N GLU A 729 4.37 -31.06 -4.91
CA GLU A 729 3.21 -30.19 -4.78
C GLU A 729 3.57 -28.76 -4.35
N ILE A 730 2.78 -27.77 -4.76
CA ILE A 730 2.77 -26.41 -4.20
C ILE A 730 1.35 -26.09 -3.74
N ARG A 731 1.17 -25.85 -2.43
CA ARG A 731 -0.14 -25.56 -1.80
C ARG A 731 -0.24 -24.10 -1.38
N SER A 732 -1.27 -23.38 -1.83
CA SER A 732 -1.62 -22.07 -1.27
C SER A 732 -2.33 -22.21 0.08
N LEU A 733 -2.08 -21.28 1.00
CA LEU A 733 -2.62 -21.26 2.35
C LEU A 733 -3.13 -19.84 2.69
N GLY A 734 -4.28 -19.73 3.35
CA GLY A 734 -4.82 -18.43 3.78
C GLY A 734 -5.27 -17.60 2.59
N LEU A 735 -6.18 -18.15 1.78
CA LEU A 735 -6.72 -17.51 0.57
C LEU A 735 -7.61 -16.31 0.85
N PHE A 736 -8.12 -16.19 2.07
CA PHE A 736 -8.98 -15.09 2.49
C PHE A 736 -8.16 -13.91 3.05
N PRO A 737 -8.62 -12.66 2.86
CA PRO A 737 -8.09 -11.51 3.56
C PRO A 737 -8.25 -11.68 5.07
N GLU A 738 -7.26 -11.24 5.83
CA GLU A 738 -7.31 -11.25 7.29
C GLU A 738 -8.55 -10.49 7.81
N SER A 739 -9.01 -9.48 7.05
CA SER A 739 -10.23 -8.73 7.33
C SER A 739 -11.48 -9.58 7.46
N LEU A 740 -11.58 -10.66 6.66
CA LEU A 740 -12.72 -11.58 6.65
C LEU A 740 -12.70 -12.53 7.85
N GLY A 741 -11.51 -12.82 8.39
CA GLY A 741 -11.38 -13.58 9.63
C GLY A 741 -12.01 -12.85 10.83
N TYR A 742 -12.14 -11.52 10.77
CA TYR A 742 -12.73 -10.73 11.85
C TYR A 742 -14.27 -10.73 11.89
N GLU A 743 -14.91 -10.86 10.72
CA GLU A 743 -16.37 -10.89 10.60
C GLU A 743 -16.96 -12.22 11.11
N LEU A 744 -16.11 -13.25 11.23
CA LEU A 744 -16.49 -14.63 11.53
C LEU A 744 -16.18 -15.06 12.98
N ASP A 745 -15.89 -14.10 13.86
CA ASP A 745 -15.62 -14.30 15.29
C ASP A 745 -14.64 -15.45 15.60
N LEU A 746 -13.49 -15.46 14.90
CA LEU A 746 -12.43 -16.46 15.06
C LEU A 746 -11.67 -16.36 16.40
N GLN A 747 -12.24 -15.73 17.43
CA GLN A 747 -11.70 -15.67 18.79
C GLN A 747 -12.02 -16.92 19.63
N GLN A 748 -12.83 -17.86 19.11
CA GLN A 748 -13.12 -19.11 19.81
C GLN A 748 -11.88 -20.00 19.83
N ASP A 749 -11.37 -20.35 21.02
CA ASP A 749 -10.33 -21.35 21.14
C ASP A 749 -10.88 -22.75 20.88
N GLY A 750 -10.05 -23.66 20.36
CA GLY A 750 -10.46 -25.04 20.16
C GLY A 750 -10.47 -25.53 18.70
N PRO A 751 -10.59 -26.85 18.51
CA PRO A 751 -10.58 -27.49 17.19
C PRO A 751 -11.73 -27.05 16.28
N TYR A 752 -12.79 -26.43 16.83
CA TYR A 752 -13.89 -25.86 16.04
C TYR A 752 -13.45 -24.64 15.22
N ARG A 753 -12.59 -23.78 15.77
CA ARG A 753 -12.03 -22.63 15.03
C ARG A 753 -11.18 -23.08 13.86
N ILE A 754 -10.32 -24.07 14.07
CA ILE A 754 -9.45 -24.62 13.02
C ILE A 754 -10.31 -25.23 11.90
N LYS A 755 -11.41 -25.92 12.23
CA LYS A 755 -12.36 -26.45 11.24
C LYS A 755 -13.03 -25.34 10.42
N ASN A 756 -13.47 -24.26 11.06
CA ASN A 756 -14.12 -23.13 10.35
C ASN A 756 -13.12 -22.41 9.43
N LEU A 757 -11.90 -22.16 9.93
CA LEU A 757 -10.80 -21.59 9.14
C LEU A 757 -10.52 -22.43 7.89
N LEU A 758 -10.44 -23.74 8.08
CA LEU A 758 -10.20 -24.68 7.00
C LEU A 758 -11.34 -24.71 5.98
N ASP A 759 -12.58 -24.79 6.45
CA ASP A 759 -13.75 -24.82 5.58
C ASP A 759 -13.82 -23.57 4.70
N MET A 760 -13.48 -22.41 5.26
CA MET A 760 -13.37 -21.16 4.52
C MET A 760 -12.23 -21.21 3.49
N ASP A 761 -11.02 -21.59 3.90
CA ASP A 761 -9.85 -21.64 3.01
C ASP A 761 -10.12 -22.55 1.79
N LEU A 762 -10.75 -23.69 2.03
CA LEU A 762 -11.17 -24.64 1.00
C LEU A 762 -12.31 -24.11 0.12
N ALA A 763 -13.29 -23.39 0.68
CA ALA A 763 -14.36 -22.76 -0.08
C ALA A 763 -13.81 -21.67 -1.02
N PHE A 764 -12.84 -20.86 -0.55
CA PHE A 764 -12.15 -19.88 -1.39
C PHE A 764 -11.37 -20.56 -2.51
N LYS A 765 -10.66 -21.65 -2.22
CA LYS A 765 -9.96 -22.44 -3.23
C LYS A 765 -10.91 -23.01 -4.29
N ALA A 766 -12.07 -23.52 -3.88
CA ALA A 766 -13.08 -24.05 -4.79
C ALA A 766 -13.68 -22.98 -5.70
N LYS A 767 -13.86 -21.75 -5.19
CA LYS A 767 -14.45 -20.63 -5.93
C LYS A 767 -13.42 -19.89 -6.80
N PHE A 768 -12.17 -19.80 -6.33
CA PHE A 768 -11.09 -19.03 -6.93
C PHE A 768 -9.80 -19.88 -7.02
N PRO A 769 -9.73 -20.84 -7.94
CA PRO A 769 -8.64 -21.83 -7.99
C PRO A 769 -7.25 -21.22 -8.25
N ASN A 770 -7.19 -20.05 -8.89
CA ASN A 770 -5.94 -19.34 -9.21
C ASN A 770 -5.53 -18.30 -8.15
N LEU A 771 -6.29 -18.15 -7.07
CA LEU A 771 -6.02 -17.13 -6.06
C LEU A 771 -4.75 -17.48 -5.25
N HIS A 772 -3.90 -16.47 -5.06
CA HIS A 772 -2.73 -16.58 -4.19
C HIS A 772 -3.19 -16.51 -2.72
N GLY A 773 -2.68 -17.44 -1.91
CA GLY A 773 -2.86 -17.41 -0.46
C GLY A 773 -1.85 -16.47 0.17
N GLN A 774 -2.04 -16.05 1.43
CA GLN A 774 -1.03 -15.26 2.14
C GLN A 774 0.31 -16.03 2.31
N MET A 775 0.26 -17.36 2.28
CA MET A 775 1.44 -18.21 2.28
C MET A 775 1.30 -19.31 1.22
N TYR A 776 2.42 -19.93 0.86
CA TYR A 776 2.41 -21.20 0.13
C TYR A 776 3.37 -22.19 0.77
N MET A 777 3.10 -23.48 0.56
CA MET A 777 3.91 -24.61 1.00
C MET A 777 4.43 -25.36 -0.22
N LEU A 778 5.75 -25.48 -0.33
CA LEU A 778 6.49 -26.25 -1.34
C LEU A 778 6.84 -27.62 -0.75
N ILE A 779 6.39 -28.69 -1.40
CA ILE A 779 6.74 -30.06 -1.05
C ILE A 779 7.64 -30.63 -2.15
N ILE A 780 8.85 -31.03 -1.76
CA ILE A 780 9.89 -31.50 -2.66
C ILE A 780 10.48 -32.83 -2.18
N ARG A 781 10.90 -33.69 -3.10
CA ARG A 781 11.50 -35.00 -2.80
C ARG A 781 12.86 -35.14 -3.46
N LYS A 782 13.82 -35.68 -2.71
CA LYS A 782 15.16 -36.03 -3.22
C LYS A 782 15.08 -37.31 -4.06
N ILE A 783 15.70 -37.31 -5.24
CA ILE A 783 15.82 -38.50 -6.11
C ILE A 783 16.99 -39.38 -5.67
#